data_AF-A0A0C5JA13-F1
#
_entry.id   AF-A0A0C5JA13-F1
#
_cell.length_a   1.000
_cell.length_b   1.000
_cell.length_c   1.000
_cell.angle_alpha   90.00
_cell.angle_beta   90.00
_cell.angle_gamma   90.00
#
_symmetry.space_group_name_H-M   'P 1'
#
loop_
_entity.id
_entity.type
_entity.pdbx_description
1 polymer ?
#
loop_
_entity_poly.entity_id
_entity_poly.type
_entity_poly.pdbx_seq_one_letter_code
_entity_poly.pdbx_strand_id
1 'polypeptide(L)'
;MRKILNKALLPFELESAKVSIKIIVILAIVTTLGLPLDTAAKASVLGICTFFLFASPIRSERKSYAVATVCFLSFLIIKPYLSPSPVSYGYNLFAPNTTNFPLYKKFLPEQALALFSTEFQKDNPTVDKCTPVSFGRAWGRQMPCFNSLNVDSFPFAVSVVDYSQIHQIDPASIHLDSARKQLMELNFNTNYRWHLHNENINKSPYSFYVMFEINKEMVGGKLCRAGVYWSEQQAIEERLPQLKCESISQDRVGERIWGLQTNELHPLVFDFSPSSQLKWKSTFLGLLGFLTAVIILIFVLAIEKTSLDYLVVGAISIFVVTLTSFDILGGLHLAINHSDSLLYLSWARDISISLAKGDWADALRGGESIYLFMPGMRYFRSIEFLLFGISGLGYPVLMAPLLILTYNIFKLLIPGSLCAKSFTVFSILAATLYVKILRTANDGYPDPLGLLLLIISMLLLLRSIPDSYQSSEPSQRGAKRHLALIGFTCMAASIWMRPNIALVALAVALFWAYRAWRMCSIAIFFETIPLSLVLLMTLHNVYFGHQWVPLTEGATLSDNLRMPPSSYWKAVVELMNFAPDDYATKVISRLASWWLPGRWLYFFVPLYIVITQGKRCIRLWLLGLVTLLLQAPHFFYVTDGRHTMAADFLGLVCVTIAIVKLISESQSGHGVTKMNTRTDYCISSTISRETPIEGR
;
A
#
# COMPACT_ATOMS: atom_id res chain seq x y z
N MET A 1 14.50 -46.70 -11.29
CA MET A 1 14.27 -45.36 -11.88
C MET A 1 12.99 -44.67 -11.40
N ARG A 2 11.77 -45.25 -11.52
CA ARG A 2 10.51 -44.61 -11.06
C ARG A 2 10.50 -44.20 -9.56
N LYS A 3 11.06 -45.03 -8.67
CA LYS A 3 11.26 -44.71 -7.24
C LYS A 3 12.30 -43.60 -6.98
N ILE A 4 13.27 -43.41 -7.88
CA ILE A 4 14.31 -42.37 -7.78
C ILE A 4 13.80 -41.06 -8.38
N LEU A 5 13.04 -41.12 -9.48
CA LEU A 5 12.33 -39.97 -10.05
C LEU A 5 11.28 -39.41 -9.06
N ASN A 6 10.50 -40.28 -8.41
CA ASN A 6 9.53 -39.83 -7.39
C ASN A 6 10.23 -39.21 -6.16
N LYS A 7 11.41 -39.68 -5.76
CA LYS A 7 12.14 -39.11 -4.62
C LYS A 7 12.80 -37.75 -4.93
N ALA A 8 13.16 -37.51 -6.19
CA ALA A 8 13.81 -36.27 -6.63
C ALA A 8 12.83 -35.14 -7.02
N LEU A 9 11.59 -35.48 -7.40
CA LEU A 9 10.53 -34.51 -7.73
C LEU A 9 9.74 -34.02 -6.50
N LEU A 10 9.60 -34.85 -5.45
CA LEU A 10 8.88 -34.51 -4.22
C LEU A 10 9.37 -33.23 -3.48
N PRO A 11 10.68 -32.93 -3.35
CA PRO A 11 11.12 -31.75 -2.59
C PRO A 11 10.84 -30.42 -3.29
N PHE A 12 10.76 -30.41 -4.63
CA PHE A 12 10.38 -29.21 -5.40
C PHE A 12 8.90 -28.85 -5.18
N GLU A 13 8.02 -29.86 -5.18
CA GLU A 13 6.62 -29.67 -4.82
C GLU A 13 6.47 -29.13 -3.40
N LEU A 14 7.32 -29.55 -2.45
CA LEU A 14 7.18 -29.20 -1.03
C LEU A 14 7.46 -27.72 -0.68
N GLU A 15 8.40 -27.03 -1.32
CA GLU A 15 8.62 -25.59 -1.02
C GLU A 15 7.68 -24.67 -1.79
N SER A 16 7.41 -24.94 -3.07
CA SER A 16 6.41 -24.17 -3.82
C SER A 16 5.00 -24.40 -3.25
N ALA A 17 4.66 -25.64 -2.88
CA ALA A 17 3.38 -25.93 -2.22
C ALA A 17 3.26 -25.21 -0.89
N LYS A 18 4.35 -25.04 -0.12
CA LYS A 18 4.29 -24.24 1.12
C LYS A 18 3.89 -22.79 0.84
N VAL A 19 4.47 -22.15 -0.18
CA VAL A 19 4.08 -20.77 -0.55
C VAL A 19 2.62 -20.72 -1.00
N SER A 20 2.19 -21.65 -1.85
CA SER A 20 0.80 -21.76 -2.29
C SER A 20 -0.16 -22.00 -1.13
N ILE A 21 0.19 -22.84 -0.17
CA ILE A 21 -0.60 -23.09 1.05
C ILE A 21 -0.74 -21.80 1.87
N LYS A 22 0.34 -21.02 2.05
CA LYS A 22 0.25 -19.72 2.74
C LYS A 22 -0.73 -18.79 2.04
N ILE A 23 -0.67 -18.70 0.71
CA ILE A 23 -1.62 -17.87 -0.06
C ILE A 23 -3.07 -18.35 0.13
N ILE A 24 -3.32 -19.66 0.04
CA ILE A 24 -4.65 -20.25 0.25
C ILE A 24 -5.17 -19.93 1.66
N VAL A 25 -4.30 -20.00 2.67
CA VAL A 25 -4.64 -19.69 4.07
C VAL A 25 -4.98 -18.22 4.24
N ILE A 26 -4.24 -17.30 3.61
CA ILE A 26 -4.58 -15.87 3.62
C ILE A 26 -5.96 -15.66 2.98
N LEU A 27 -6.22 -16.26 1.82
CA LEU A 27 -7.52 -16.16 1.15
C LEU A 27 -8.67 -16.71 2.01
N ALA A 28 -8.44 -17.82 2.70
CA ALA A 28 -9.41 -18.37 3.65
C ALA A 28 -9.68 -17.37 4.78
N ILE A 29 -8.64 -16.80 5.39
CA ILE A 29 -8.76 -15.80 6.47
C ILE A 29 -9.48 -14.53 5.99
N VAL A 30 -9.15 -14.01 4.81
CA VAL A 30 -9.86 -12.86 4.22
C VAL A 30 -11.35 -13.18 4.03
N THR A 31 -11.66 -14.40 3.57
CA THR A 31 -13.04 -14.86 3.38
C THR A 31 -13.79 -15.01 4.71
N THR A 32 -13.12 -15.47 5.77
CA THR A 32 -13.73 -15.60 7.11
C THR A 32 -13.98 -14.26 7.76
N LEU A 33 -13.06 -13.31 7.62
CA LEU A 33 -13.24 -11.94 8.12
C LEU A 33 -14.32 -11.18 7.33
N GLY A 34 -14.52 -11.53 6.07
CA GLY A 34 -15.50 -10.92 5.18
C GLY A 34 -15.01 -9.59 4.61
N LEU A 35 -15.15 -9.44 3.29
CA LEU A 35 -14.87 -8.18 2.61
C LEU A 35 -16.02 -7.18 2.80
N PRO A 36 -15.74 -5.87 2.82
CA PRO A 36 -14.40 -5.29 2.93
C PRO A 36 -13.79 -5.47 4.34
N LEU A 37 -12.46 -5.44 4.43
CA LEU A 37 -11.68 -5.41 5.67
C LEU A 37 -11.52 -3.99 6.19
N ASP A 38 -12.63 -3.26 6.22
CA ASP A 38 -12.70 -1.82 6.43
C ASP A 38 -12.64 -1.37 7.89
N THR A 39 -12.64 -2.32 8.83
CA THR A 39 -12.51 -2.04 10.26
C THR A 39 -11.08 -2.31 10.74
N ALA A 40 -10.61 -1.50 11.68
CA ALA A 40 -9.30 -1.69 12.31
C ALA A 40 -9.16 -3.08 12.93
N ALA A 41 -10.24 -3.65 13.46
CA ALA A 41 -10.25 -5.01 14.00
C ALA A 41 -9.98 -6.07 12.90
N LYS A 42 -10.74 -6.06 11.80
CA LYS A 42 -10.53 -7.01 10.68
C LYS A 42 -9.13 -6.86 10.09
N ALA A 43 -8.69 -5.63 9.84
CA ALA A 43 -7.37 -5.32 9.31
C ALA A 43 -6.25 -5.79 10.24
N SER A 44 -6.39 -5.58 11.55
CA SER A 44 -5.42 -6.03 12.57
C SER A 44 -5.35 -7.55 12.62
N VAL A 45 -6.49 -8.25 12.59
CA VAL A 45 -6.52 -9.71 12.56
C VAL A 45 -5.79 -10.22 11.31
N LEU A 46 -6.09 -9.68 10.13
CA LEU A 46 -5.37 -10.06 8.91
C LEU A 46 -3.86 -9.80 9.03
N GLY A 47 -3.45 -8.63 9.54
CA GLY A 47 -2.06 -8.27 9.73
C GLY A 47 -1.32 -9.25 10.66
N ILE A 48 -1.92 -9.55 11.82
CA ILE A 48 -1.38 -10.52 12.79
C ILE A 48 -1.31 -11.93 12.17
N CYS A 49 -2.38 -12.36 11.48
CA CYS A 49 -2.42 -13.66 10.84
C CYS A 49 -1.33 -13.80 9.78
N THR A 50 -1.19 -12.78 8.94
CA THR A 50 -0.17 -12.71 7.88
C THR A 50 1.23 -12.73 8.49
N PHE A 51 1.46 -11.96 9.56
CA PHE A 51 2.71 -11.96 10.31
C PHE A 51 3.09 -13.37 10.77
N PHE A 52 2.21 -14.07 11.49
CA PHE A 52 2.50 -15.41 12.00
C PHE A 52 2.70 -16.42 10.86
N LEU A 53 1.89 -16.30 9.81
CA LEU A 53 2.00 -17.16 8.65
C LEU A 53 3.35 -17.04 7.94
N PHE A 54 3.95 -15.85 7.90
CA PHE A 54 5.29 -15.66 7.33
C PHE A 54 6.43 -15.93 8.32
N ALA A 55 6.22 -15.68 9.61
CA ALA A 55 7.21 -15.92 10.66
C ALA A 55 7.40 -17.41 10.99
N SER A 56 6.37 -18.23 10.80
CA SER A 56 6.38 -19.63 11.20
C SER A 56 6.40 -20.62 10.02
N PRO A 57 7.01 -21.81 10.21
CA PRO A 57 6.88 -22.92 9.27
C PRO A 57 5.46 -23.52 9.28
N ILE A 58 5.13 -24.22 8.20
CA ILE A 58 3.83 -24.88 8.03
C ILE A 58 3.95 -26.34 8.50
N ARG A 59 2.98 -26.83 9.28
CA ARG A 59 2.89 -28.23 9.68
C ARG A 59 2.73 -29.14 8.46
N SER A 60 3.31 -30.34 8.49
CA SER A 60 3.17 -31.31 7.40
C SER A 60 2.00 -32.29 7.59
N GLU A 61 1.32 -32.24 8.73
CA GLU A 61 0.31 -33.23 9.11
C GLU A 61 -1.02 -33.03 8.38
N ARG A 62 -1.44 -34.04 7.60
CA ARG A 62 -2.72 -34.03 6.86
C ARG A 62 -3.95 -33.79 7.75
N LYS A 63 -3.94 -34.32 8.97
CA LYS A 63 -5.04 -34.16 9.94
C LYS A 63 -5.28 -32.68 10.28
N SER A 64 -4.21 -31.91 10.44
CA SER A 64 -4.29 -30.50 10.81
C SER A 64 -4.90 -29.65 9.70
N TYR A 65 -4.56 -29.95 8.43
CA TYR A 65 -5.23 -29.33 7.29
C TYR A 65 -6.71 -29.71 7.21
N ALA A 66 -7.06 -30.98 7.42
CA ALA A 66 -8.44 -31.42 7.40
C ALA A 66 -9.30 -30.69 8.44
N VAL A 67 -8.79 -30.51 9.66
CA VAL A 67 -9.47 -29.73 10.70
C VAL A 67 -9.66 -28.28 10.27
N ALA A 68 -8.60 -27.61 9.79
CA ALA A 68 -8.69 -26.23 9.31
C ALA A 68 -9.72 -26.08 8.17
N THR A 69 -9.75 -27.01 7.22
CA THR A 69 -10.73 -27.03 6.13
C THR A 69 -12.15 -27.23 6.64
N VAL A 70 -12.40 -28.18 7.55
CA VAL A 70 -13.73 -28.42 8.11
C VAL A 70 -14.23 -27.20 8.88
N CYS A 71 -13.39 -26.57 9.70
CA CYS A 71 -13.74 -25.34 10.40
C CYS A 71 -14.09 -24.21 9.42
N PHE A 72 -13.27 -24.02 8.37
CA PHE A 72 -13.54 -23.02 7.33
C PHE A 72 -14.87 -23.27 6.60
N LEU A 73 -15.12 -24.50 6.16
CA LEU A 73 -16.37 -24.87 5.48
C LEU A 73 -17.59 -24.71 6.40
N SER A 74 -17.46 -25.06 7.68
CA SER A 74 -18.52 -24.87 8.67
C SER A 74 -18.88 -23.40 8.82
N PHE A 75 -17.87 -22.52 8.87
CA PHE A 75 -18.09 -21.07 8.88
C PHE A 75 -18.83 -20.59 7.62
N LEU A 76 -18.42 -21.06 6.42
CA LEU A 76 -19.08 -20.68 5.17
C LEU A 76 -20.55 -21.11 5.12
N ILE A 77 -20.90 -22.24 5.72
CA ILE A 77 -22.29 -22.71 5.81
C ILE A 77 -23.11 -21.86 6.80
N ILE A 78 -22.52 -21.48 7.94
CA ILE A 78 -23.21 -20.71 8.99
C ILE A 78 -23.39 -19.24 8.60
N LYS A 79 -22.41 -18.64 7.91
CA LYS A 79 -22.35 -17.21 7.61
C LYS A 79 -23.64 -16.64 6.98
N PRO A 80 -24.22 -17.22 5.91
CA PRO A 80 -25.42 -16.67 5.27
C PRO A 80 -26.64 -16.56 6.19
N TYR A 81 -26.74 -17.40 7.23
CA TYR A 81 -27.85 -17.37 8.18
C TYR A 81 -27.70 -16.29 9.26
N LEU A 82 -26.47 -15.82 9.49
CA LEU A 82 -26.15 -14.78 10.46
C LEU A 82 -25.90 -13.41 9.83
N SER A 83 -25.57 -13.38 8.53
CA SER A 83 -25.34 -12.14 7.80
C SER A 83 -26.60 -11.28 7.77
N PRO A 84 -26.51 -10.02 8.19
CA PRO A 84 -27.65 -9.13 8.14
C PRO A 84 -28.04 -8.81 6.70
N SER A 85 -29.34 -8.68 6.47
CA SER A 85 -29.91 -8.20 5.22
C SER A 85 -29.43 -6.77 5.00
N PRO A 86 -28.85 -6.50 3.83
CA PRO A 86 -28.24 -5.21 3.61
C PRO A 86 -29.29 -4.12 3.36
N VAL A 87 -28.85 -2.87 3.51
CA VAL A 87 -29.69 -1.68 3.37
C VAL A 87 -29.32 -0.89 2.13
N SER A 88 -30.32 -0.49 1.35
CA SER A 88 -30.18 0.44 0.23
C SER A 88 -29.83 1.83 0.72
N TYR A 89 -28.67 2.33 0.28
CA TYR A 89 -28.17 3.68 0.59
C TYR A 89 -27.55 4.32 -0.65
N GLY A 90 -27.64 5.65 -0.73
CA GLY A 90 -26.94 6.45 -1.74
C GLY A 90 -26.79 7.89 -1.30
N TYR A 91 -25.81 8.60 -1.87
CA TYR A 91 -25.62 10.02 -1.66
C TYR A 91 -25.07 10.66 -2.93
N ASN A 92 -25.20 11.96 -3.13
CA ASN A 92 -24.56 12.68 -4.23
C ASN A 92 -24.36 14.15 -3.89
N LEU A 93 -23.47 14.82 -4.63
CA LEU A 93 -23.31 16.27 -4.53
C LEU A 93 -24.64 16.95 -4.89
N PHE A 94 -25.04 17.93 -4.07
CA PHE A 94 -26.20 18.76 -4.36
C PHE A 94 -25.72 20.13 -4.84
N ALA A 95 -25.60 20.25 -6.17
CA ALA A 95 -25.21 21.45 -6.89
C ALA A 95 -26.35 21.89 -7.82
N PRO A 96 -27.37 22.61 -7.32
CA PRO A 96 -28.52 23.01 -8.13
C PRO A 96 -28.12 24.08 -9.15
N ASN A 97 -28.07 23.69 -10.42
CA ASN A 97 -27.88 24.58 -11.56
C ASN A 97 -28.70 24.08 -12.75
N THR A 98 -28.73 24.85 -13.83
CA THR A 98 -29.54 24.53 -15.02
C THR A 98 -29.20 23.16 -15.64
N THR A 99 -27.93 22.73 -15.55
CA THR A 99 -27.46 21.45 -16.06
C THR A 99 -27.89 20.27 -15.19
N ASN A 100 -27.79 20.41 -13.86
CA ASN A 100 -28.04 19.32 -12.91
C ASN A 100 -29.51 19.20 -12.48
N PHE A 101 -30.31 20.26 -12.62
CA PHE A 101 -31.71 20.24 -12.19
C PHE A 101 -32.57 19.15 -12.87
N PRO A 102 -32.43 18.90 -14.20
CA PRO A 102 -33.13 17.78 -14.85
C PRO A 102 -32.74 16.41 -14.27
N LEU A 103 -31.48 16.24 -13.87
CA LEU A 103 -30.99 15.03 -13.21
C LEU A 103 -31.70 14.85 -11.86
N TYR A 104 -31.71 15.88 -11.02
CA TYR A 104 -32.37 15.83 -9.72
C TYR A 104 -33.87 15.57 -9.84
N LYS A 105 -34.56 16.20 -10.79
CA LYS A 105 -36.01 15.98 -11.03
C LYS A 105 -36.35 14.53 -11.37
N LYS A 106 -35.41 13.79 -11.97
CA LYS A 106 -35.60 12.37 -12.30
C LYS A 106 -35.55 11.45 -11.07
N PHE A 107 -34.85 11.86 -10.01
CA PHE A 107 -34.45 10.95 -8.92
C PHE A 107 -34.87 11.40 -7.52
N LEU A 108 -35.09 12.70 -7.33
CA LEU A 108 -35.63 13.27 -6.12
C LEU A 108 -37.14 13.50 -6.29
N PRO A 109 -37.94 13.16 -5.28
CA PRO A 109 -39.34 13.57 -5.18
C PRO A 109 -39.48 15.09 -5.36
N GLU A 110 -40.51 15.55 -6.07
CA GLU A 110 -40.65 16.99 -6.40
C GLU A 110 -40.69 17.88 -5.14
N GLN A 111 -41.35 17.41 -4.08
CA GLN A 111 -41.39 18.11 -2.78
C GLN A 111 -40.02 18.16 -2.10
N ALA A 112 -39.29 17.04 -2.09
CA ALA A 112 -37.93 17.00 -1.56
C ALA A 112 -36.99 17.94 -2.32
N LEU A 113 -37.06 17.97 -3.66
CA LEU A 113 -36.25 18.85 -4.49
C LEU A 113 -36.57 20.34 -4.25
N ALA A 114 -37.85 20.68 -4.08
CA ALA A 114 -38.27 22.04 -3.74
C ALA A 114 -37.70 22.47 -2.38
N LEU A 115 -37.91 21.65 -1.34
CA LEU A 115 -37.37 21.88 0.00
C LEU A 115 -35.84 22.03 -0.03
N PHE A 116 -35.15 21.11 -0.71
CA PHE A 116 -33.69 21.09 -0.78
C PHE A 116 -33.12 22.31 -1.49
N SER A 117 -33.77 22.74 -2.57
CA SER A 117 -33.36 23.94 -3.31
C SER A 117 -33.54 25.20 -2.47
N THR A 118 -34.66 25.32 -1.75
CA THR A 118 -34.94 26.44 -0.84
C THR A 118 -33.93 26.53 0.30
N GLU A 119 -33.68 25.42 1.00
CA GLU A 119 -32.71 25.39 2.11
C GLU A 119 -31.27 25.61 1.62
N PHE A 120 -30.90 25.09 0.45
CA PHE A 120 -29.58 25.34 -0.14
C PHE A 120 -29.35 26.81 -0.47
N GLN A 121 -30.32 27.48 -1.10
CA GLN A 121 -30.21 28.91 -1.43
C GLN A 121 -30.14 29.79 -0.19
N LYS A 122 -30.94 29.46 0.84
CA LYS A 122 -30.94 30.14 2.14
C LYS A 122 -29.59 30.07 2.82
N ASP A 123 -28.97 28.89 2.82
CA ASP A 123 -27.69 28.65 3.50
C ASP A 123 -26.46 29.07 2.67
N ASN A 124 -26.62 29.29 1.36
CA ASN A 124 -25.53 29.62 0.43
C ASN A 124 -25.84 30.82 -0.50
N PRO A 125 -26.16 32.01 0.04
CA PRO A 125 -26.64 33.17 -0.75
C PRO A 125 -25.59 33.77 -1.70
N THR A 126 -24.31 33.41 -1.54
CA THR A 126 -23.20 33.92 -2.35
C THR A 126 -22.68 32.91 -3.35
N VAL A 127 -23.30 31.74 -3.51
CA VAL A 127 -22.79 30.67 -4.39
C VAL A 127 -22.70 31.10 -5.86
N ASP A 128 -23.53 32.06 -6.27
CA ASP A 128 -23.51 32.65 -7.61
C ASP A 128 -22.39 33.70 -7.80
N LYS A 129 -21.75 34.15 -6.72
CA LYS A 129 -20.64 35.11 -6.75
C LYS A 129 -19.32 34.36 -6.96
N CYS A 130 -19.14 33.85 -8.18
CA CYS A 130 -17.89 33.23 -8.59
C CYS A 130 -16.97 34.26 -9.28
N THR A 131 -15.67 34.17 -9.04
CA THR A 131 -14.68 34.95 -9.79
C THR A 131 -14.32 34.18 -11.06
N PRO A 132 -14.64 34.68 -12.27
CA PRO A 132 -14.40 33.97 -13.54
C PRO A 132 -12.91 33.76 -13.85
N VAL A 133 -12.01 34.35 -13.04
CA VAL A 133 -10.56 34.31 -13.18
C VAL A 133 -9.90 33.80 -11.90
N SER A 134 -10.28 32.64 -11.37
CA SER A 134 -9.46 32.03 -10.32
C SER A 134 -8.29 31.29 -10.96
N PHE A 135 -7.13 31.95 -10.97
CA PHE A 135 -5.81 31.37 -11.25
C PHE A 135 -5.43 30.38 -10.12
N GLY A 136 -6.14 29.27 -10.01
CA GLY A 136 -5.74 28.12 -9.20
C GLY A 136 -4.99 27.14 -10.09
N ARG A 137 -3.68 27.31 -10.28
CA ARG A 137 -2.86 26.36 -11.05
C ARG A 137 -2.75 25.04 -10.30
N ALA A 138 -3.76 24.22 -10.41
CA ALA A 138 -3.53 22.79 -10.47
C ALA A 138 -3.58 22.40 -11.95
N TRP A 139 -2.42 22.03 -12.50
CA TRP A 139 -2.35 21.38 -13.82
C TRP A 139 -2.75 22.26 -15.02
N GLY A 140 -2.74 23.60 -14.87
CA GLY A 140 -2.90 24.54 -15.98
C GLY A 140 -4.31 24.67 -16.57
N ARG A 141 -5.35 24.15 -15.91
CA ARG A 141 -6.75 24.31 -16.36
C ARG A 141 -7.45 25.48 -15.65
N GLN A 142 -8.21 26.27 -16.41
CA GLN A 142 -9.18 27.21 -15.85
C GLN A 142 -10.29 26.42 -15.14
N MET A 143 -10.62 26.80 -13.91
CA MET A 143 -11.63 26.11 -13.13
C MET A 143 -13.01 26.72 -13.37
N PRO A 144 -14.04 25.91 -13.64
CA PRO A 144 -15.41 26.40 -13.77
C PRO A 144 -15.93 26.93 -12.42
N CYS A 145 -16.96 27.75 -12.48
CA CYS A 145 -17.71 28.16 -11.31
C CYS A 145 -18.55 27.00 -10.77
N PHE A 146 -18.92 27.05 -9.48
CA PHE A 146 -19.78 26.01 -8.90
C PHE A 146 -21.11 25.86 -9.64
N ASN A 147 -21.70 26.98 -10.08
CA ASN A 147 -22.93 26.99 -10.87
C ASN A 147 -22.78 26.38 -12.28
N SER A 148 -21.56 26.10 -12.75
CA SER A 148 -21.31 25.35 -13.99
C SER A 148 -20.75 23.95 -13.75
N LEU A 149 -20.70 23.50 -12.49
CA LEU A 149 -20.32 22.14 -12.14
C LEU A 149 -21.34 21.13 -12.66
N ASN A 150 -20.88 20.15 -13.43
CA ASN A 150 -21.71 19.07 -13.93
C ASN A 150 -21.60 17.86 -12.99
N VAL A 151 -22.70 17.48 -12.34
CA VAL A 151 -22.74 16.30 -11.48
C VAL A 151 -22.89 15.04 -12.35
N ASP A 152 -22.29 13.93 -11.91
CA ASP A 152 -22.30 12.66 -12.62
C ASP A 152 -23.75 12.29 -12.92
N SER A 153 -24.01 11.72 -14.09
CA SER A 153 -25.38 11.40 -14.55
C SER A 153 -26.08 10.31 -13.73
N PHE A 154 -25.41 9.77 -12.70
CA PHE A 154 -25.97 8.84 -11.75
C PHE A 154 -26.68 9.58 -10.61
N PRO A 155 -27.83 9.09 -10.13
CA PRO A 155 -28.54 9.70 -9.01
C PRO A 155 -27.66 9.80 -7.78
N PHE A 156 -26.90 8.74 -7.51
CA PHE A 156 -26.02 8.64 -6.37
C PHE A 156 -24.58 8.55 -6.87
N ALA A 157 -23.68 9.27 -6.21
CA ALA A 157 -22.25 9.05 -6.31
C ALA A 157 -22.00 7.58 -6.04
N VAL A 158 -21.42 6.90 -7.03
CA VAL A 158 -21.12 5.49 -6.89
C VAL A 158 -19.77 5.34 -6.23
N SER A 159 -19.74 4.67 -5.08
CA SER A 159 -18.50 4.28 -4.42
C SER A 159 -18.01 2.94 -4.98
N VAL A 160 -16.72 2.64 -4.79
CA VAL A 160 -16.18 1.31 -5.12
C VAL A 160 -16.83 0.22 -4.26
N VAL A 161 -17.17 0.56 -3.03
CA VAL A 161 -17.89 -0.32 -2.11
C VAL A 161 -19.27 -0.62 -2.68
N ASP A 162 -19.96 0.37 -3.23
CA ASP A 162 -21.29 0.20 -3.83
C ASP A 162 -21.24 -0.73 -5.03
N TYR A 163 -20.20 -0.71 -5.85
CA TYR A 163 -20.09 -1.66 -6.98
C TYR A 163 -19.74 -3.08 -6.56
N SER A 164 -18.87 -3.22 -5.55
CA SER A 164 -18.48 -4.54 -5.04
C SER A 164 -19.56 -5.16 -4.12
N GLN A 165 -20.43 -4.33 -3.57
CA GLN A 165 -21.54 -4.66 -2.67
C GLN A 165 -22.76 -3.80 -3.05
N ILE A 166 -23.32 -4.07 -4.24
CA ILE A 166 -24.43 -3.34 -4.90
C ILE A 166 -25.39 -2.68 -3.88
N HIS A 167 -25.16 -1.40 -3.59
CA HIS A 167 -25.94 -0.50 -2.71
C HIS A 167 -26.19 -0.94 -1.27
N GLN A 168 -25.40 -1.87 -0.74
CA GLN A 168 -25.80 -2.70 0.39
C GLN A 168 -24.86 -2.50 1.59
N ILE A 169 -25.29 -1.69 2.57
CA ILE A 169 -24.54 -1.47 3.83
C ILE A 169 -25.07 -2.37 4.93
N ASP A 170 -24.18 -2.87 5.80
CA ASP A 170 -24.57 -3.56 7.04
C ASP A 170 -25.35 -2.59 7.93
N PRO A 171 -26.63 -2.86 8.24
CA PRO A 171 -27.45 -1.98 9.06
C PRO A 171 -26.81 -1.69 10.43
N ALA A 172 -26.01 -2.60 10.99
CA ALA A 172 -25.35 -2.37 12.28
C ALA A 172 -24.23 -1.31 12.24
N SER A 173 -23.84 -0.84 11.05
CA SER A 173 -22.74 0.10 10.82
C SER A 173 -23.19 1.49 10.35
N ILE A 174 -24.51 1.74 10.30
CA ILE A 174 -25.07 3.02 9.85
C ILE A 174 -24.87 4.08 10.95
N HIS A 175 -23.73 4.74 10.88
CA HIS A 175 -23.42 5.94 11.65
C HIS A 175 -23.12 7.07 10.65
N LEU A 176 -24.14 7.79 10.19
CA LEU A 176 -23.97 9.04 9.42
C LEU A 176 -23.85 10.22 10.41
N ASP A 177 -22.93 10.11 11.38
CA ASP A 177 -22.34 11.27 12.06
C ASP A 177 -21.10 11.78 11.31
N SER A 178 -20.95 11.33 10.06
CA SER A 178 -19.76 11.50 9.26
C SER A 178 -20.11 11.99 7.86
N ALA A 179 -20.57 13.25 7.79
CA ALA A 179 -20.26 14.10 6.63
C ALA A 179 -18.82 13.82 6.17
N ARG A 180 -17.91 13.64 7.12
CA ARG A 180 -16.53 13.16 6.98
C ARG A 180 -16.30 12.00 5.99
N LYS A 181 -17.04 10.88 6.04
CA LYS A 181 -16.80 9.70 5.17
C LYS A 181 -17.34 9.92 3.75
N GLN A 182 -18.51 10.55 3.63
CA GLN A 182 -19.13 10.90 2.35
C GLN A 182 -18.38 12.03 1.64
N LEU A 183 -17.90 13.01 2.40
CA LEU A 183 -16.99 14.05 1.95
C LEU A 183 -15.71 13.46 1.36
N MET A 184 -15.17 12.38 1.93
CA MET A 184 -14.00 11.71 1.37
C MET A 184 -14.29 11.10 0.00
N GLU A 185 -15.44 10.43 -0.16
CA GLU A 185 -15.80 9.82 -1.44
C GLU A 185 -16.10 10.87 -2.53
N LEU A 186 -16.75 11.99 -2.18
CA LEU A 186 -16.92 13.15 -3.06
C LEU A 186 -15.57 13.83 -3.39
N ASN A 187 -14.66 13.92 -2.42
CA ASN A 187 -13.31 14.46 -2.61
C ASN A 187 -12.42 13.57 -3.50
N PHE A 188 -12.75 12.28 -3.65
CA PHE A 188 -12.07 11.39 -4.59
C PHE A 188 -12.60 11.53 -6.02
N ASN A 189 -13.67 12.27 -6.28
CA ASN A 189 -14.07 12.53 -7.67
C ASN A 189 -13.20 13.66 -8.25
N THR A 190 -12.44 13.38 -9.32
CA THR A 190 -11.58 14.37 -9.99
C THR A 190 -12.35 15.61 -10.41
N ASN A 191 -13.64 15.47 -10.74
CA ASN A 191 -14.50 16.57 -11.19
C ASN A 191 -14.89 17.54 -10.07
N TYR A 192 -15.03 17.07 -8.82
CA TYR A 192 -15.51 17.88 -7.69
C TYR A 192 -14.43 18.28 -6.71
N ARG A 193 -13.33 17.50 -6.66
CA ARG A 193 -12.27 17.65 -5.67
C ARG A 193 -11.79 19.09 -5.50
N TRP A 194 -11.55 19.81 -6.59
CA TRP A 194 -11.05 21.18 -6.54
C TRP A 194 -12.09 22.17 -6.00
N HIS A 195 -13.38 21.91 -6.24
CA HIS A 195 -14.45 22.73 -5.68
C HIS A 195 -14.55 22.59 -4.16
N LEU A 196 -14.05 21.50 -3.59
CA LEU A 196 -14.12 21.25 -2.15
C LEU A 196 -12.81 21.61 -1.42
N HIS A 197 -11.77 22.06 -2.13
CA HIS A 197 -10.47 22.39 -1.54
C HIS A 197 -10.46 23.79 -0.90
N ASN A 198 -9.80 23.92 0.25
CA ASN A 198 -9.74 25.18 1.01
C ASN A 198 -8.99 26.31 0.28
N GLU A 199 -8.08 25.96 -0.63
CA GLU A 199 -7.30 26.92 -1.42
C GLU A 199 -8.09 27.49 -2.61
N ASN A 200 -9.26 26.92 -2.92
CA ASN A 200 -10.10 27.40 -4.02
C ASN A 200 -10.92 28.62 -3.56
N ILE A 201 -10.70 29.77 -4.20
CA ILE A 201 -11.48 30.98 -3.94
C ILE A 201 -12.95 30.80 -4.36
N ASN A 202 -13.20 29.95 -5.37
CA ASN A 202 -14.52 29.55 -5.84
C ASN A 202 -14.98 28.24 -5.18
N LYS A 203 -14.57 27.99 -3.94
CA LYS A 203 -14.94 26.80 -3.18
C LYS A 203 -16.47 26.67 -3.12
N SER A 204 -16.93 25.47 -3.42
CA SER A 204 -18.31 25.03 -3.25
C SER A 204 -18.66 24.94 -1.77
N PRO A 205 -19.90 25.30 -1.38
CA PRO A 205 -20.41 24.83 -0.10
C PRO A 205 -20.40 23.30 -0.06
N TYR A 206 -20.12 22.73 1.10
CA TYR A 206 -20.15 21.28 1.29
C TYR A 206 -21.60 20.79 1.33
N SER A 207 -22.17 20.63 0.13
CA SER A 207 -23.58 20.36 -0.09
C SER A 207 -23.78 19.02 -0.78
N PHE A 208 -24.49 18.11 -0.12
CA PHE A 208 -24.81 16.79 -0.64
C PHE A 208 -26.15 16.32 -0.11
N TYR A 209 -26.82 15.47 -0.87
CA TYR A 209 -28.02 14.80 -0.42
C TYR A 209 -27.78 13.30 -0.26
N VAL A 210 -28.54 12.68 0.63
CA VAL A 210 -28.51 11.24 0.90
C VAL A 210 -29.91 10.66 0.73
N MET A 211 -29.98 9.38 0.38
CA MET A 211 -31.19 8.57 0.38
C MET A 211 -30.93 7.29 1.14
N PHE A 212 -31.90 6.91 1.96
CA PHE A 212 -31.84 5.74 2.81
C PHE A 212 -33.18 5.00 2.81
N GLU A 213 -33.16 3.66 2.69
CA GLU A 213 -34.37 2.82 2.75
C GLU A 213 -34.40 1.97 4.03
N ILE A 214 -35.50 2.02 4.79
CA ILE A 214 -35.64 1.22 6.02
C ILE A 214 -35.92 -0.25 5.66
N ASN A 215 -35.11 -1.20 6.15
CA ASN A 215 -35.35 -2.63 5.95
C ASN A 215 -35.93 -3.34 7.19
N LYS A 216 -36.29 -4.62 7.05
CA LYS A 216 -36.91 -5.42 8.12
C LYS A 216 -36.01 -5.65 9.33
N GLU A 217 -34.69 -5.66 9.16
CA GLU A 217 -33.75 -5.95 10.25
C GLU A 217 -33.49 -4.74 11.15
N MET A 218 -33.85 -3.55 10.67
CA MET A 218 -33.75 -2.32 11.44
C MET A 218 -34.87 -2.17 12.49
N VAL A 219 -35.92 -2.99 12.39
CA VAL A 219 -37.07 -2.94 13.30
C VAL A 219 -36.63 -3.22 14.74
N GLY A 220 -37.14 -2.41 15.67
CA GLY A 220 -36.73 -2.44 17.08
C GLY A 220 -35.40 -1.71 17.37
N GLY A 221 -34.74 -1.17 16.34
CA GLY A 221 -33.66 -0.20 16.50
C GLY A 221 -34.17 1.23 16.69
N LYS A 222 -33.25 2.19 16.79
CA LYS A 222 -33.56 3.63 16.88
C LYS A 222 -32.88 4.39 15.75
N LEU A 223 -33.60 5.27 15.08
CA LEU A 223 -33.07 6.20 14.09
C LEU A 223 -32.98 7.60 14.71
N CYS A 224 -31.79 8.14 14.78
CA CYS A 224 -31.46 9.47 15.28
C CYS A 224 -31.11 10.41 14.11
N ARG A 225 -31.77 11.56 14.02
CA ARG A 225 -31.64 12.49 12.88
C ARG A 225 -31.56 13.97 13.30
N ALA A 226 -30.76 14.77 12.61
CA ALA A 226 -30.66 16.24 12.72
C ALA A 226 -30.24 16.90 11.39
N GLY A 227 -30.89 18.00 10.98
CA GLY A 227 -30.72 18.61 9.65
C GLY A 227 -32.02 18.67 8.83
N VAL A 228 -31.89 18.77 7.50
CA VAL A 228 -33.02 18.89 6.56
C VAL A 228 -33.40 17.50 6.03
N TYR A 229 -34.68 17.13 6.15
CA TYR A 229 -35.19 15.82 5.73
C TYR A 229 -36.51 15.86 5.00
N TRP A 230 -36.74 14.81 4.20
CA TRP A 230 -38.02 14.49 3.61
C TRP A 230 -38.28 12.98 3.68
N SER A 231 -39.52 12.59 3.97
CA SER A 231 -39.98 11.19 3.95
C SER A 231 -41.27 11.07 3.14
N GLU A 232 -41.30 10.09 2.24
CA GLU A 232 -42.43 9.84 1.33
C GLU A 232 -43.70 9.40 2.07
N GLN A 233 -43.56 8.60 3.13
CA GLN A 233 -44.72 8.02 3.83
C GLN A 233 -45.31 8.97 4.87
N GLN A 234 -44.50 9.83 5.47
CA GLN A 234 -44.94 10.71 6.55
C GLN A 234 -45.23 12.15 6.08
N ALA A 235 -44.83 12.51 4.85
CA ALA A 235 -44.90 13.88 4.32
C ALA A 235 -44.31 14.93 5.28
N ILE A 236 -43.29 14.54 6.05
CA ILE A 236 -42.63 15.41 7.05
C ILE A 236 -41.54 16.20 6.34
N GLU A 237 -41.72 17.52 6.32
CA GLU A 237 -40.73 18.51 5.92
C GLU A 237 -40.22 19.22 7.18
N GLU A 238 -39.10 18.76 7.74
CA GLU A 238 -38.57 19.33 8.98
C GLU A 238 -37.08 19.62 8.86
N ARG A 239 -36.70 20.86 9.20
CA ARG A 239 -35.34 21.19 9.62
C ARG A 239 -35.27 20.94 11.12
N LEU A 240 -34.62 19.85 11.52
CA LEU A 240 -34.44 19.47 12.92
C LEU A 240 -33.17 20.13 13.48
N PRO A 241 -33.29 21.13 14.38
CA PRO A 241 -32.12 21.83 14.93
C PRO A 241 -31.35 20.99 15.96
N GLN A 242 -31.96 19.92 16.48
CA GLN A 242 -31.39 19.01 17.47
C GLN A 242 -31.62 17.56 17.07
N LEU A 243 -30.75 16.68 17.56
CA LEU A 243 -30.83 15.24 17.32
C LEU A 243 -32.12 14.67 17.92
N LYS A 244 -33.00 14.16 17.06
CA LYS A 244 -34.24 13.49 17.45
C LYS A 244 -34.13 12.01 17.13
N CYS A 245 -34.34 11.17 18.14
CA CYS A 245 -34.27 9.71 18.00
C CYS A 245 -35.66 9.08 18.10
N GLU A 246 -36.02 8.26 17.11
CA GLU A 246 -37.31 7.57 17.03
C GLU A 246 -37.10 6.07 16.86
N SER A 247 -37.95 5.24 17.48
CA SER A 247 -37.92 3.79 17.28
C SER A 247 -38.45 3.41 15.90
N ILE A 248 -37.80 2.46 15.24
CA ILE A 248 -38.28 1.92 13.96
C ILE A 248 -39.27 0.80 14.22
N SER A 249 -40.50 1.01 13.76
CA SER A 249 -41.60 0.06 13.81
C SER A 249 -41.78 -0.67 12.46
N GLN A 250 -42.55 -1.77 12.47
CA GLN A 250 -42.71 -2.66 11.32
C GLN A 250 -43.40 -2.00 10.11
N ASP A 251 -44.27 -1.02 10.35
CA ASP A 251 -45.00 -0.23 9.36
C ASP A 251 -44.10 0.69 8.53
N ARG A 252 -42.91 1.03 9.03
CA ARG A 252 -41.93 1.88 8.35
C ARG A 252 -40.99 1.12 7.40
N VAL A 253 -41.12 -0.20 7.31
CA VAL A 253 -40.29 -1.01 6.41
C VAL A 253 -40.59 -0.65 4.95
N GLY A 254 -39.55 -0.35 4.17
CA GLY A 254 -39.61 0.13 2.80
C GLY A 254 -39.73 1.65 2.69
N GLU A 255 -39.84 2.38 3.81
CA GLU A 255 -39.81 3.84 3.80
C GLU A 255 -38.47 4.35 3.29
N ARG A 256 -38.53 5.28 2.34
CA ARG A 256 -37.36 6.03 1.88
C ARG A 256 -37.30 7.38 2.58
N ILE A 257 -36.11 7.71 3.06
CA ILE A 257 -35.81 8.96 3.73
C ILE A 257 -34.69 9.65 2.95
N TRP A 258 -34.92 10.92 2.64
CA TRP A 258 -33.95 11.78 2.00
C TRP A 258 -33.45 12.81 3.00
N GLY A 259 -32.16 13.08 2.99
CA GLY A 259 -31.53 14.11 3.82
C GLY A 259 -30.68 15.04 2.97
N LEU A 260 -30.59 16.30 3.37
CA LEU A 260 -29.73 17.29 2.72
C LEU A 260 -28.78 17.91 3.74
N GLN A 261 -27.50 17.89 3.42
CA GLN A 261 -26.54 18.83 3.99
C GLN A 261 -26.37 20.00 3.01
N THR A 262 -26.57 21.22 3.50
CA THR A 262 -26.46 22.45 2.70
C THR A 262 -25.07 23.07 2.78
N ASN A 263 -24.41 22.99 3.93
CA ASN A 263 -23.04 23.47 4.18
C ASN A 263 -22.42 22.81 5.44
N GLU A 264 -21.20 23.20 5.82
CA GLU A 264 -20.51 22.69 7.03
C GLU A 264 -21.11 23.18 8.35
N LEU A 265 -21.82 24.32 8.36
CA LEU A 265 -22.37 24.91 9.58
C LEU A 265 -23.64 24.19 10.05
N HIS A 266 -24.33 23.51 9.14
CA HIS A 266 -25.55 22.76 9.40
C HIS A 266 -25.35 21.29 8.97
N PRO A 267 -24.57 20.50 9.74
CA PRO A 267 -24.27 19.13 9.38
C PRO A 267 -25.53 18.27 9.38
N LEU A 268 -25.62 17.39 8.39
CA LEU A 268 -26.63 16.34 8.37
C LEU A 268 -26.16 15.18 9.26
N VAL A 269 -26.96 14.83 10.27
CA VAL A 269 -26.67 13.70 11.17
C VAL A 269 -27.72 12.62 10.97
N PHE A 270 -27.33 11.40 10.62
CA PHE A 270 -28.26 10.28 10.49
C PHE A 270 -27.64 9.02 11.09
N ASP A 271 -27.99 8.76 12.34
CA ASP A 271 -27.38 7.70 13.14
C ASP A 271 -28.41 6.62 13.45
N PHE A 272 -28.07 5.36 13.18
CA PHE A 272 -28.93 4.24 13.51
C PHE A 272 -28.31 3.43 14.65
N SER A 273 -29.04 3.33 15.75
CA SER A 273 -28.71 2.45 16.85
C SER A 273 -29.37 1.08 16.63
N PRO A 274 -28.59 0.02 16.33
CA PRO A 274 -29.14 -1.28 16.02
C PRO A 274 -29.85 -1.91 17.21
N SER A 275 -30.87 -2.74 16.92
CA SER A 275 -31.54 -3.56 17.93
C SER A 275 -30.57 -4.53 18.59
N SER A 276 -30.86 -4.97 19.82
CA SER A 276 -30.00 -5.92 20.54
C SER A 276 -29.81 -7.23 19.77
N GLN A 277 -30.83 -7.67 19.02
CA GLN A 277 -30.76 -8.86 18.16
C GLN A 277 -29.76 -8.68 17.02
N LEU A 278 -29.83 -7.54 16.32
CA LEU A 278 -28.92 -7.23 15.22
C LEU A 278 -27.48 -7.06 15.72
N LYS A 279 -27.27 -6.35 16.83
CA LYS A 279 -25.95 -6.24 17.50
C LYS A 279 -25.37 -7.60 17.86
N TRP A 280 -26.19 -8.51 18.39
CA TRP A 280 -25.74 -9.84 18.77
C TRP A 280 -25.35 -10.67 17.56
N LYS A 281 -26.17 -10.67 16.49
CA LYS A 281 -25.86 -11.37 15.23
C LYS A 281 -24.54 -10.91 14.62
N SER A 282 -24.35 -9.59 14.48
CA SER A 282 -23.13 -9.03 13.88
C SER A 282 -21.89 -9.30 14.74
N THR A 283 -22.00 -9.13 16.06
CA THR A 283 -20.90 -9.40 17.01
C THR A 283 -20.54 -10.88 17.03
N PHE A 284 -21.53 -11.77 17.08
CA PHE A 284 -21.32 -13.21 17.07
C PHE A 284 -20.69 -13.68 15.76
N LEU A 285 -21.15 -13.18 14.62
CA LEU A 285 -20.55 -13.47 13.31
C LEU A 285 -19.08 -13.01 13.25
N GLY A 286 -18.79 -11.80 13.73
CA GLY A 286 -17.42 -11.28 13.82
C GLY A 286 -16.51 -12.14 14.70
N LEU A 287 -17.01 -12.53 15.89
CA LEU A 287 -16.28 -13.41 16.81
C LEU A 287 -16.04 -14.78 16.19
N LEU A 288 -17.04 -15.36 15.54
CA LEU A 288 -16.93 -16.66 14.86
C LEU A 288 -15.90 -16.60 13.72
N GLY A 289 -15.90 -15.53 12.93
CA GLY A 289 -14.90 -15.30 11.88
C GLY A 289 -13.48 -15.18 12.43
N PHE A 290 -13.31 -14.44 13.54
CA PHE A 290 -12.03 -14.32 14.24
C PHE A 290 -11.54 -15.67 14.79
N LEU A 291 -12.38 -16.40 15.51
CA LEU A 291 -12.04 -17.71 16.07
C LEU A 291 -11.67 -18.70 14.95
N THR A 292 -12.40 -18.67 13.83
CA THR A 292 -12.08 -19.52 12.67
C THR A 292 -10.70 -19.19 12.09
N ALA A 293 -10.36 -17.92 11.94
CA ALA A 293 -9.03 -17.50 11.48
C ALA A 293 -7.92 -17.98 12.43
N VAL A 294 -8.12 -17.84 13.74
CA VAL A 294 -7.17 -18.32 14.76
C VAL A 294 -7.00 -19.84 14.72
N ILE A 295 -8.10 -20.59 14.60
CA ILE A 295 -8.06 -22.05 14.48
C ILE A 295 -7.27 -22.46 13.23
N ILE A 296 -7.55 -21.84 12.07
CA ILE A 296 -6.81 -22.11 10.84
C ILE A 296 -5.30 -21.92 11.08
N LEU A 297 -4.88 -20.82 11.72
CA LEU A 297 -3.47 -20.59 12.01
C LEU A 297 -2.86 -21.64 12.94
N ILE A 298 -3.53 -21.96 14.05
CA ILE A 298 -3.00 -22.90 15.05
C ILE A 298 -2.76 -24.28 14.42
N PHE A 299 -3.67 -24.74 13.58
CA PHE A 299 -3.56 -26.05 12.93
C PHE A 299 -2.61 -26.02 11.72
N VAL A 300 -2.45 -24.90 11.04
CA VAL A 300 -1.54 -24.80 9.89
C VAL A 300 -0.09 -24.53 10.32
N LEU A 301 0.16 -23.78 11.39
CA LEU A 301 1.49 -23.32 11.77
C LEU A 301 2.18 -24.19 12.81
N ALA A 302 3.47 -24.46 12.59
CA ALA A 302 4.36 -25.04 13.59
C ALA A 302 5.04 -23.91 14.37
N ILE A 303 4.77 -23.83 15.69
CA ILE A 303 5.39 -22.82 16.54
C ILE A 303 6.78 -23.32 16.94
N GLU A 304 7.82 -22.70 16.40
CA GLU A 304 9.23 -23.00 16.69
C GLU A 304 9.90 -21.84 17.42
N LYS A 305 11.06 -22.08 18.06
CA LYS A 305 11.84 -21.05 18.78
C LYS A 305 12.19 -19.83 17.91
N THR A 306 12.43 -20.03 16.62
CA THR A 306 12.64 -18.98 15.61
C THR A 306 11.47 -18.00 15.51
N SER A 307 10.25 -18.42 15.86
CA SER A 307 9.06 -17.57 15.89
C SER A 307 9.13 -16.52 17.00
N LEU A 308 9.95 -16.74 18.05
CA LEU A 308 10.09 -15.81 19.18
C LEU A 308 10.95 -14.59 18.81
N ASP A 309 12.01 -14.76 18.01
CA ASP A 309 12.81 -13.63 17.49
C ASP A 309 11.95 -12.72 16.60
N TYR A 310 11.12 -13.33 15.74
CA TYR A 310 10.17 -12.57 14.93
C TYR A 310 9.13 -11.86 15.79
N LEU A 311 8.62 -12.48 16.86
CA LEU A 311 7.69 -11.84 17.80
C LEU A 311 8.31 -10.60 18.45
N VAL A 312 9.57 -10.66 18.88
CA VAL A 312 10.28 -9.51 19.45
C VAL A 312 10.41 -8.39 18.40
N VAL A 313 10.84 -8.73 17.19
CA VAL A 313 10.94 -7.75 16.09
C VAL A 313 9.58 -7.15 15.74
N GLY A 314 8.53 -7.98 15.69
CA GLY A 314 7.15 -7.55 15.45
C GLY A 314 6.65 -6.62 16.56
N ALA A 315 6.90 -6.96 17.82
CA ALA A 315 6.55 -6.14 18.97
C ALA A 315 7.26 -4.78 18.94
N ILE A 316 8.56 -4.74 18.61
CA ILE A 316 9.30 -3.48 18.42
C ILE A 316 8.68 -2.66 17.28
N SER A 317 8.34 -3.31 16.16
CA SER A 317 7.72 -2.64 15.01
C SER A 317 6.40 -1.99 15.39
N ILE A 318 5.52 -2.74 16.08
CA ILE A 318 4.23 -2.25 16.58
C ILE A 318 4.45 -1.11 17.59
N PHE A 319 5.37 -1.28 18.54
CA PHE A 319 5.68 -0.27 19.55
C PHE A 319 6.09 1.06 18.90
N VAL A 320 7.01 1.02 17.92
CA VAL A 320 7.44 2.22 17.18
C VAL A 320 6.26 2.85 16.43
N VAL A 321 5.40 2.06 15.77
CA VAL A 321 4.18 2.57 15.10
C VAL A 321 3.28 3.27 16.11
N THR A 322 2.97 2.62 17.24
CA THR A 322 2.04 3.14 18.25
C THR A 322 2.52 4.42 18.90
N LEU A 323 3.83 4.55 19.17
CA LEU A 323 4.39 5.75 19.81
C LEU A 323 4.38 6.98 18.90
N THR A 324 4.40 6.76 17.59
CA THR A 324 4.75 7.82 16.64
C THR A 324 3.56 8.23 15.78
N SER A 325 2.52 7.41 15.73
CA SER A 325 1.36 7.64 14.89
C SER A 325 0.14 6.85 15.37
N PHE A 326 -0.37 7.18 16.56
CA PHE A 326 -1.63 6.62 17.06
C PHE A 326 -2.78 6.83 16.06
N ASP A 327 -2.75 7.95 15.34
CA ASP A 327 -3.73 8.31 14.30
C ASP A 327 -3.76 7.31 13.13
N ILE A 328 -2.67 6.57 12.86
CA ILE A 328 -2.64 5.54 11.79
C ILE A 328 -3.60 4.38 12.10
N LEU A 329 -3.84 4.09 13.39
CA LEU A 329 -4.77 3.04 13.79
C LEU A 329 -6.24 3.47 13.66
N GLY A 330 -6.51 4.77 13.50
CA GLY A 330 -7.84 5.34 13.33
C GLY A 330 -8.43 5.25 11.92
N GLY A 331 -7.66 4.78 10.93
CA GLY A 331 -8.08 4.72 9.52
C GLY A 331 -7.66 5.94 8.70
N LEU A 332 -8.23 6.07 7.50
CA LEU A 332 -7.85 7.07 6.49
C LEU A 332 -7.82 8.49 7.10
N HIS A 333 -6.63 9.07 7.17
CA HIS A 333 -6.41 10.36 7.81
C HIS A 333 -7.03 11.46 6.96
N LEU A 334 -8.04 12.17 7.48
CA LEU A 334 -8.65 13.31 6.75
C LEU A 334 -7.73 14.51 6.55
N ALA A 335 -6.55 14.51 7.15
CA ALA A 335 -5.50 15.47 6.85
C ALA A 335 -4.70 15.05 5.61
N ILE A 336 -5.35 14.49 4.58
CA ILE A 336 -4.75 14.45 3.24
C ILE A 336 -4.76 15.88 2.69
N ASN A 337 -3.94 16.74 3.31
CA ASN A 337 -3.69 18.11 2.87
C ASN A 337 -2.78 18.12 1.62
N HIS A 338 -2.31 16.94 1.19
CA HIS A 338 -1.37 16.80 0.10
C HIS A 338 -2.08 16.44 -1.20
N SER A 339 -1.83 17.21 -2.24
CA SER A 339 -2.56 17.14 -3.49
C SER A 339 -2.31 15.84 -4.28
N ASP A 340 -1.13 15.24 -4.19
CA ASP A 340 -0.78 14.05 -4.99
C ASP A 340 -1.53 12.79 -4.54
N SER A 341 -1.69 12.58 -3.23
CA SER A 341 -2.22 11.31 -2.72
C SER A 341 -3.74 11.18 -2.87
N LEU A 342 -4.46 12.30 -2.73
CA LEU A 342 -5.85 12.39 -3.14
C LEU A 342 -6.02 12.07 -4.64
N LEU A 343 -5.03 12.39 -5.48
CA LEU A 343 -5.10 12.10 -6.91
C LEU A 343 -5.00 10.60 -7.17
N TYR A 344 -4.11 9.90 -6.47
CA TYR A 344 -4.04 8.44 -6.55
C TYR A 344 -5.32 7.75 -6.05
N LEU A 345 -5.94 8.26 -4.98
CA LEU A 345 -7.23 7.76 -4.50
C LEU A 345 -8.35 8.02 -5.51
N SER A 346 -8.30 9.17 -6.18
CA SER A 346 -9.25 9.54 -7.21
C SER A 346 -9.18 8.61 -8.42
N TRP A 347 -8.00 8.44 -9.01
CA TRP A 347 -7.82 7.49 -10.11
C TRP A 347 -8.10 6.05 -9.70
N ALA A 348 -7.77 5.66 -8.47
CA ALA A 348 -8.10 4.34 -7.96
C ALA A 348 -9.60 4.09 -7.91
N ARG A 349 -10.39 5.10 -7.54
CA ARG A 349 -11.85 5.03 -7.56
C ARG A 349 -12.33 4.85 -8.99
N ASP A 350 -11.85 5.68 -9.91
CA ASP A 350 -12.27 5.64 -11.32
C ASP A 350 -11.92 4.28 -11.96
N ILE A 351 -10.70 3.77 -11.74
CA ILE A 351 -10.28 2.43 -12.18
C ILE A 351 -11.25 1.36 -11.65
N SER A 352 -11.57 1.40 -10.37
CA SER A 352 -12.42 0.38 -9.75
C SER A 352 -13.87 0.43 -10.27
N ILE A 353 -14.40 1.63 -10.50
CA ILE A 353 -15.71 1.84 -11.12
C ILE A 353 -15.72 1.33 -12.56
N SER A 354 -14.69 1.65 -13.36
CA SER A 354 -14.58 1.19 -14.74
C SER A 354 -14.45 -0.33 -14.81
N LEU A 355 -13.67 -0.96 -13.91
CA LEU A 355 -13.62 -2.43 -13.76
C LEU A 355 -15.00 -3.03 -13.46
N ALA A 356 -15.74 -2.42 -12.52
CA ALA A 356 -17.07 -2.92 -12.15
C ALA A 356 -18.11 -2.76 -13.28
N LYS A 357 -17.96 -1.74 -14.12
CA LYS A 357 -18.79 -1.53 -15.33
C LYS A 357 -18.37 -2.43 -16.50
N GLY A 358 -17.25 -3.15 -16.39
CA GLY A 358 -16.66 -3.91 -17.49
C GLY A 358 -15.95 -3.04 -18.54
N ASP A 359 -15.71 -1.76 -18.26
CA ASP A 359 -14.90 -0.88 -19.08
C ASP A 359 -13.41 -1.09 -18.77
N TRP A 360 -12.87 -2.17 -19.33
CA TRP A 360 -11.47 -2.53 -19.16
C TRP A 360 -10.52 -1.51 -19.79
N ALA A 361 -10.94 -0.81 -20.85
CA ALA A 361 -10.09 0.15 -21.55
C ALA A 361 -9.83 1.37 -20.68
N ASP A 362 -10.86 1.94 -20.06
CA ASP A 362 -10.72 3.06 -19.14
C ASP A 362 -10.03 2.65 -17.82
N ALA A 363 -10.35 1.45 -17.31
CA ALA A 363 -9.65 0.88 -16.16
C ALA A 363 -8.13 0.74 -16.41
N LEU A 364 -7.71 0.27 -17.58
CA LEU A 364 -6.31 0.13 -17.97
C LEU A 364 -5.64 1.47 -18.35
N ARG A 365 -6.41 2.50 -18.71
CA ARG A 365 -5.90 3.86 -18.88
C ARG A 365 -5.55 4.48 -17.52
N GLY A 366 -6.27 4.12 -16.47
CA GLY A 366 -5.95 4.56 -15.11
C GLY A 366 -6.00 6.08 -14.93
N GLY A 367 -6.91 6.76 -15.63
CA GLY A 367 -7.16 8.19 -15.49
C GLY A 367 -6.21 9.15 -16.22
N GLU A 368 -5.14 8.65 -16.86
CA GLU A 368 -4.23 9.47 -17.68
C GLU A 368 -3.85 8.73 -18.95
N SER A 369 -3.79 9.41 -20.09
CA SER A 369 -3.32 8.77 -21.34
C SER A 369 -1.80 8.60 -21.41
N ILE A 370 -1.06 9.47 -20.72
CA ILE A 370 0.40 9.43 -20.59
C ILE A 370 0.71 9.56 -19.11
N TYR A 371 1.51 8.64 -18.57
CA TYR A 371 1.86 8.68 -17.16
C TYR A 371 2.80 9.85 -16.85
N LEU A 372 2.26 10.86 -16.16
CA LEU A 372 3.04 11.88 -15.51
C LEU A 372 3.46 11.44 -14.11
N PHE A 373 2.50 10.87 -13.37
CA PHE A 373 2.66 10.36 -12.01
C PHE A 373 3.01 8.88 -11.97
N MET A 374 3.47 8.41 -10.80
CA MET A 374 3.88 7.01 -10.61
C MET A 374 2.67 6.08 -10.87
N PRO A 375 2.72 5.23 -11.91
CA PRO A 375 1.54 4.51 -12.36
C PRO A 375 1.10 3.43 -11.39
N GLY A 376 2.01 2.78 -10.66
CA GLY A 376 1.65 1.65 -9.79
C GLY A 376 0.68 2.02 -8.66
N MET A 377 0.77 3.24 -8.13
CA MET A 377 0.04 3.60 -6.91
C MET A 377 -1.48 3.62 -7.11
N ARG A 378 -1.97 4.10 -8.25
CA ARG A 378 -3.42 4.15 -8.54
C ARG A 378 -4.04 2.76 -8.68
N TYR A 379 -3.33 1.82 -9.30
CA TYR A 379 -3.77 0.43 -9.40
C TYR A 379 -3.71 -0.28 -8.05
N PHE A 380 -2.66 -0.03 -7.27
CA PHE A 380 -2.58 -0.54 -5.90
C PHE A 380 -3.74 -0.03 -5.04
N ARG A 381 -4.01 1.27 -5.06
CA ARG A 381 -5.13 1.88 -4.34
C ARG A 381 -6.49 1.36 -4.83
N SER A 382 -6.63 1.04 -6.11
CA SER A 382 -7.85 0.41 -6.64
C SER A 382 -8.07 -0.98 -6.02
N ILE A 383 -7.02 -1.80 -5.96
CA ILE A 383 -7.07 -3.10 -5.28
C ILE A 383 -7.36 -2.93 -3.79
N GLU A 384 -6.77 -1.91 -3.16
CA GLU A 384 -7.05 -1.58 -1.76
C GLU A 384 -8.52 -1.25 -1.53
N PHE A 385 -9.16 -0.47 -2.41
CA PHE A 385 -10.60 -0.21 -2.32
C PHE A 385 -11.46 -1.48 -2.40
N LEU A 386 -11.07 -2.44 -3.24
CA LEU A 386 -11.78 -3.73 -3.33
C LEU A 386 -11.64 -4.56 -2.05
N LEU A 387 -10.48 -4.51 -1.39
CA LEU A 387 -10.18 -5.37 -0.23
C LEU A 387 -10.52 -4.73 1.12
N PHE A 388 -10.26 -3.43 1.27
CA PHE A 388 -10.35 -2.68 2.53
C PHE A 388 -11.41 -1.57 2.48
N GLY A 389 -12.14 -1.46 1.38
CA GLY A 389 -13.04 -0.32 1.16
C GLY A 389 -12.26 1.00 1.20
N ILE A 390 -12.96 2.08 1.52
CA ILE A 390 -12.36 3.42 1.64
C ILE A 390 -11.61 3.65 2.97
N SER A 391 -11.40 2.61 3.78
CA SER A 391 -10.82 2.73 5.13
C SER A 391 -9.36 3.19 5.14
N GLY A 392 -8.62 3.02 4.04
CA GLY A 392 -7.19 3.34 3.95
C GLY A 392 -6.27 2.44 4.78
N LEU A 393 -6.80 1.36 5.37
CA LEU A 393 -6.06 0.48 6.28
C LEU A 393 -5.14 -0.52 5.55
N GLY A 394 -5.38 -0.77 4.25
CA GLY A 394 -4.63 -1.77 3.50
C GLY A 394 -3.16 -1.41 3.34
N TYR A 395 -2.86 -0.14 3.06
CA TYR A 395 -1.49 0.31 2.87
C TYR A 395 -0.66 0.22 4.18
N PRO A 396 -1.12 0.70 5.35
CA PRO A 396 -0.44 0.46 6.62
C PRO A 396 -0.23 -1.03 6.94
N VAL A 397 -1.25 -1.89 6.73
CA VAL A 397 -1.13 -3.34 6.95
C VAL A 397 -0.04 -3.93 6.08
N LEU A 398 0.05 -3.52 4.82
CA LEU A 398 1.08 -3.99 3.89
C LEU A 398 2.49 -3.53 4.29
N MET A 399 2.63 -2.38 4.96
CA MET A 399 3.92 -1.86 5.42
C MET A 399 4.42 -2.52 6.72
N ALA A 400 3.54 -3.13 7.52
CA ALA A 400 3.89 -3.82 8.75
C ALA A 400 5.08 -4.82 8.63
N PRO A 401 5.19 -5.67 7.59
CA PRO A 401 6.30 -6.62 7.47
C PRO A 401 7.67 -6.00 7.13
N LEU A 402 7.78 -4.70 6.86
CA LEU A 402 9.04 -4.10 6.37
C LEU A 402 10.26 -4.41 7.26
N LEU A 403 10.13 -4.28 8.58
CA LEU A 403 11.23 -4.53 9.51
C LEU A 403 11.59 -6.02 9.60
N ILE A 404 10.61 -6.91 9.49
CA ILE A 404 10.82 -8.37 9.47
C ILE A 404 11.56 -8.79 8.21
N LEU A 405 11.17 -8.24 7.05
CA LEU A 405 11.85 -8.50 5.78
C LEU A 405 13.29 -7.99 5.83
N THR A 406 13.51 -6.84 6.46
CA THR A 406 14.85 -6.29 6.67
C THR A 406 15.67 -7.17 7.62
N TYR A 407 15.10 -7.67 8.72
CA TYR A 407 15.75 -8.63 9.61
C TYR A 407 16.17 -9.91 8.86
N ASN A 408 15.35 -10.38 7.91
CA ASN A 408 15.71 -11.51 7.07
C ASN A 408 16.92 -11.22 6.15
N ILE A 409 17.12 -9.97 5.70
CA ILE A 409 18.35 -9.56 4.99
C ILE A 409 19.55 -9.62 5.94
N PHE A 410 19.41 -9.11 7.17
CA PHE A 410 20.47 -9.21 8.20
C PHE A 410 20.85 -10.66 8.45
N LYS A 411 19.88 -11.56 8.60
CA LYS A 411 20.12 -13.00 8.84
C LYS A 411 20.87 -13.69 7.70
N LEU A 412 20.76 -13.18 6.47
CA LEU A 412 21.51 -13.69 5.31
C LEU A 412 22.95 -13.22 5.26
N LEU A 413 23.26 -12.10 5.93
CA LEU A 413 24.55 -11.39 5.81
C LEU A 413 25.36 -11.41 7.10
N ILE A 414 24.73 -11.61 8.25
CA ILE A 414 25.33 -11.59 9.58
C ILE A 414 25.04 -12.92 10.29
N PRO A 415 26.06 -13.62 10.80
CA PRO A 415 25.88 -14.92 11.43
C PRO A 415 25.30 -14.82 12.85
N GLY A 416 24.46 -15.80 13.21
CA GLY A 416 24.15 -16.21 14.58
C GLY A 416 23.67 -15.10 15.52
N SER A 417 24.23 -15.08 16.73
CA SER A 417 23.82 -14.21 17.85
C SER A 417 24.11 -12.72 17.63
N LEU A 418 25.00 -12.37 16.69
CA LEU A 418 25.25 -10.98 16.32
C LEU A 418 24.08 -10.40 15.52
N CYS A 419 23.41 -11.20 14.70
CA CYS A 419 22.31 -10.74 13.84
C CYS A 419 21.22 -10.00 14.62
N ALA A 420 20.74 -10.57 15.74
CA ALA A 420 19.71 -9.94 16.57
C ALA A 420 20.20 -8.62 17.18
N LYS A 421 21.41 -8.59 17.74
CA LYS A 421 22.00 -7.38 18.34
C LYS A 421 22.18 -6.27 17.30
N SER A 422 22.75 -6.61 16.14
CA SER A 422 22.94 -5.70 15.02
C SER A 422 21.62 -5.14 14.50
N PHE A 423 20.60 -5.99 14.42
CA PHE A 423 19.27 -5.56 14.00
C PHE A 423 18.59 -4.65 15.02
N THR A 424 18.79 -4.87 16.32
CA THR A 424 18.32 -3.93 17.35
C THR A 424 18.98 -2.56 17.19
N VAL A 425 20.31 -2.51 16.98
CA VAL A 425 21.02 -1.25 16.70
C VAL A 425 20.48 -0.59 15.44
N PHE A 426 20.30 -1.35 14.36
CA PHE A 426 19.66 -0.85 13.14
C PHE A 426 18.28 -0.26 13.42
N SER A 427 17.43 -0.97 14.18
CA SER A 427 16.06 -0.54 14.48
C SER A 427 16.02 0.78 15.26
N ILE A 428 16.95 0.96 16.20
CA ILE A 428 17.08 2.21 16.96
C ILE A 428 17.51 3.36 16.03
N LEU A 429 18.55 3.15 15.22
CA LEU A 429 19.04 4.17 14.28
C LEU A 429 18.02 4.50 13.19
N ALA A 430 17.26 3.49 12.74
CA ALA A 430 16.25 3.60 11.71
C ALA A 430 14.92 4.13 12.23
N ALA A 431 14.73 4.31 13.54
CA ALA A 431 13.44 4.64 14.14
C ALA A 431 12.81 5.88 13.49
N THR A 432 13.54 6.99 13.40
CA THR A 432 13.05 8.23 12.78
C THR A 432 12.76 8.08 11.29
N LEU A 433 13.59 7.33 10.57
CA LEU A 433 13.38 7.02 9.16
C LEU A 433 12.14 6.14 8.97
N TYR A 434 11.91 5.17 9.84
CA TYR A 434 10.75 4.29 9.80
C TYR A 434 9.45 5.05 10.09
N VAL A 435 9.45 5.97 11.06
CA VAL A 435 8.34 6.90 11.29
C VAL A 435 8.03 7.69 10.03
N LYS A 436 9.05 8.23 9.38
CA LYS A 436 8.89 8.96 8.12
C LYS A 436 8.31 8.08 7.01
N ILE A 437 8.78 6.83 6.89
CA ILE A 437 8.25 5.85 5.93
C ILE A 437 6.75 5.61 6.19
N LEU A 438 6.37 5.34 7.43
CA LEU A 438 4.98 5.07 7.79
C LEU A 438 4.08 6.29 7.60
N ARG A 439 4.54 7.47 8.00
CA ARG A 439 3.80 8.73 7.77
C ARG A 439 3.60 8.98 6.28
N THR A 440 4.65 8.80 5.48
CA THR A 440 4.57 8.95 4.01
C THR A 440 3.63 7.90 3.38
N ALA A 441 3.54 6.71 3.96
CA ALA A 441 2.62 5.65 3.52
C ALA A 441 1.17 6.03 3.86
N ASN A 442 0.95 6.51 5.08
CA ASN A 442 -0.34 7.00 5.54
C ASN A 442 -0.83 8.20 4.72
N ASP A 443 0.10 9.10 4.38
CA ASP A 443 -0.16 10.21 3.47
C ASP A 443 -0.53 9.74 2.06
N GLY A 444 -0.28 8.47 1.70
CA GLY A 444 -0.71 7.86 0.44
C GLY A 444 0.27 8.00 -0.72
N TYR A 445 1.55 8.25 -0.43
CA TYR A 445 2.59 8.34 -1.45
C TYR A 445 3.16 6.97 -1.85
N PRO A 446 3.72 6.83 -3.06
CA PRO A 446 4.23 5.54 -3.55
C PRO A 446 5.62 5.13 -3.03
N ASP A 447 6.41 6.04 -2.44
CA ASP A 447 7.80 5.75 -2.02
C ASP A 447 7.90 4.55 -1.06
N PRO A 448 7.08 4.47 0.01
CA PRO A 448 7.14 3.37 0.98
C PRO A 448 6.83 2.01 0.34
N LEU A 449 5.81 1.93 -0.51
CA LEU A 449 5.47 0.70 -1.22
C LEU A 449 6.57 0.29 -2.20
N GLY A 450 7.13 1.27 -2.93
CA GLY A 450 8.30 1.05 -3.78
C GLY A 450 9.49 0.47 -3.01
N LEU A 451 9.79 1.03 -1.83
CA LEU A 451 10.82 0.52 -0.92
C LEU A 451 10.49 -0.89 -0.43
N LEU A 452 9.28 -1.15 0.05
CA LEU A 452 8.88 -2.49 0.52
C LEU A 452 9.07 -3.55 -0.57
N LEU A 453 8.58 -3.28 -1.78
CA LEU A 453 8.73 -4.18 -2.93
C LEU A 453 10.20 -4.37 -3.32
N LEU A 454 11.03 -3.33 -3.20
CA LEU A 454 12.48 -3.42 -3.40
C LEU A 454 13.15 -4.30 -2.35
N ILE A 455 12.78 -4.18 -1.06
CA ILE A 455 13.30 -5.03 0.01
C ILE A 455 12.92 -6.50 -0.22
N ILE A 456 11.67 -6.77 -0.61
CA ILE A 456 11.21 -8.13 -0.94
C ILE A 456 12.03 -8.67 -2.13
N SER A 457 12.14 -7.89 -3.20
CA SER A 457 12.95 -8.21 -4.38
C SER A 457 14.38 -8.57 -3.99
N MET A 458 15.06 -7.70 -3.24
CA MET A 458 16.42 -7.91 -2.78
C MET A 458 16.56 -9.16 -1.92
N LEU A 459 15.65 -9.38 -0.96
CA LEU A 459 15.67 -10.56 -0.11
C LEU A 459 15.59 -11.86 -0.95
N LEU A 460 14.65 -11.93 -1.90
CA LEU A 460 14.45 -13.11 -2.73
C LEU A 460 15.60 -13.33 -3.70
N LEU A 461 16.10 -12.27 -4.34
CA LEU A 461 17.24 -12.32 -5.24
C LEU A 461 18.52 -12.75 -4.50
N LEU A 462 18.78 -12.22 -3.29
CA LEU A 462 19.94 -12.62 -2.48
C LEU A 462 19.86 -14.11 -2.05
N ARG A 463 18.66 -14.62 -1.75
CA ARG A 463 18.43 -16.05 -1.44
C ARG A 463 18.58 -16.95 -2.66
N SER A 464 18.27 -16.45 -3.86
CA SER A 464 18.43 -17.21 -5.10
C SER A 464 19.90 -17.46 -5.48
N ILE A 465 20.83 -16.65 -4.95
CA ILE A 465 22.26 -16.82 -5.19
C ILE A 465 22.76 -18.02 -4.37
N PRO A 466 23.32 -19.06 -5.01
CA PRO A 466 23.81 -20.25 -4.31
C PRO A 466 25.07 -19.95 -3.48
N ASP A 467 25.16 -20.54 -2.28
CA ASP A 467 26.32 -20.40 -1.38
C ASP A 467 27.59 -21.06 -1.96
N SER A 468 27.42 -22.10 -2.78
CA SER A 468 28.50 -22.81 -3.46
C SER A 468 28.07 -23.32 -4.83
N TYR A 469 28.97 -23.18 -5.81
CA TYR A 469 28.71 -23.48 -7.22
C TYR A 469 28.48 -24.97 -7.51
N GLN A 470 29.08 -25.86 -6.73
CA GLN A 470 29.16 -27.30 -7.04
C GLN A 470 28.14 -28.19 -6.33
N SER A 471 27.44 -27.73 -5.28
CA SER A 471 26.74 -28.65 -4.36
C SER A 471 25.21 -28.54 -4.30
N SER A 472 24.58 -27.73 -5.16
CA SER A 472 23.11 -27.64 -5.13
C SER A 472 22.47 -28.81 -5.89
N GLU A 473 21.71 -29.64 -5.18
CA GLU A 473 20.85 -30.66 -5.77
C GLU A 473 19.92 -30.06 -6.84
N PRO A 474 19.52 -30.83 -7.87
CA PRO A 474 18.63 -30.34 -8.94
C PRO A 474 17.32 -29.72 -8.43
N SER A 475 16.74 -30.28 -7.37
CA SER A 475 15.53 -29.79 -6.70
C SER A 475 15.72 -28.37 -6.12
N GLN A 476 16.85 -28.13 -5.45
CA GLN A 476 17.19 -26.83 -4.88
C GLN A 476 17.47 -25.77 -5.95
N ARG A 477 17.99 -26.18 -7.11
CA ARG A 477 18.18 -25.24 -8.25
C ARG A 477 16.84 -24.71 -8.72
N GLY A 478 15.84 -25.57 -8.91
CA GLY A 478 14.49 -25.16 -9.32
C GLY A 478 13.87 -24.13 -8.36
N ALA A 479 13.92 -24.40 -7.05
CA ALA A 479 13.39 -23.48 -6.03
C ALA A 479 14.09 -22.12 -6.06
N LYS A 480 15.43 -22.09 -6.17
CA LYS A 480 16.19 -20.83 -6.27
C LYS A 480 15.85 -20.01 -7.51
N ARG A 481 15.61 -20.67 -8.65
CA ARG A 481 15.13 -19.98 -9.88
C ARG A 481 13.77 -19.35 -9.67
N HIS A 482 12.86 -20.05 -9.00
CA HIS A 482 11.53 -19.53 -8.69
C HIS A 482 11.61 -18.30 -7.78
N LEU A 483 12.49 -18.32 -6.78
CA LEU A 483 12.77 -17.13 -5.94
C LEU A 483 13.30 -15.96 -6.77
N ALA A 484 14.21 -16.21 -7.73
CA ALA A 484 14.71 -15.17 -8.61
C ALA A 484 13.62 -14.56 -9.49
N LEU A 485 12.76 -15.39 -10.08
CA LEU A 485 11.60 -14.94 -10.87
C LEU A 485 10.68 -14.04 -10.05
N ILE A 486 10.26 -14.48 -8.85
CA ILE A 486 9.42 -13.66 -7.96
C ILE A 486 10.17 -12.37 -7.56
N GLY A 487 11.47 -12.46 -7.28
CA GLY A 487 12.31 -11.31 -6.96
C GLY A 487 12.30 -10.26 -8.08
N PHE A 488 12.47 -10.67 -9.33
CA PHE A 488 12.37 -9.77 -10.49
C PHE A 488 10.96 -9.25 -10.74
N THR A 489 9.91 -10.03 -10.45
CA THR A 489 8.52 -9.52 -10.47
C THR A 489 8.33 -8.41 -9.44
N CYS A 490 8.80 -8.60 -8.21
CA CYS A 490 8.75 -7.58 -7.17
C CYS A 490 9.59 -6.34 -7.55
N MET A 491 10.73 -6.53 -8.22
CA MET A 491 11.53 -5.43 -8.76
C MET A 491 10.75 -4.63 -9.81
N ALA A 492 10.09 -5.30 -10.75
CA ALA A 492 9.25 -4.65 -11.75
C ALA A 492 8.12 -3.84 -11.10
N ALA A 493 7.43 -4.44 -10.11
CA ALA A 493 6.40 -3.75 -9.34
C ALA A 493 6.95 -2.55 -8.55
N SER A 494 8.17 -2.65 -8.02
CA SER A 494 8.87 -1.54 -7.35
C SER A 494 9.11 -0.37 -8.32
N ILE A 495 9.49 -0.63 -9.58
CA ILE A 495 9.63 0.40 -10.62
C ILE A 495 8.29 1.05 -10.96
N TRP A 496 7.20 0.28 -10.99
CA TRP A 496 5.84 0.80 -11.15
C TRP A 496 5.46 1.79 -10.05
N MET A 497 5.89 1.55 -8.82
CA MET A 497 5.72 2.52 -7.74
C MET A 497 6.72 3.68 -7.86
N ARG A 498 7.96 3.41 -8.27
CA ARG A 498 9.04 4.38 -8.27
C ARG A 498 9.99 4.17 -9.46
N PRO A 499 9.76 4.87 -10.59
CA PRO A 499 10.52 4.68 -11.83
C PRO A 499 12.05 4.90 -11.71
N ASN A 500 12.50 5.67 -10.72
CA ASN A 500 13.94 5.87 -10.46
C ASN A 500 14.68 4.58 -10.05
N ILE A 501 13.97 3.53 -9.64
CA ILE A 501 14.52 2.21 -9.33
C ILE A 501 14.92 1.45 -10.61
N ALA A 502 14.50 1.90 -11.80
CA ALA A 502 14.83 1.24 -13.07
C ALA A 502 16.35 1.07 -13.30
N LEU A 503 17.16 2.05 -12.85
CA LEU A 503 18.63 1.96 -12.95
C LEU A 503 19.19 0.78 -12.14
N VAL A 504 18.65 0.56 -10.95
CA VAL A 504 19.00 -0.58 -10.09
C VAL A 504 18.65 -1.88 -10.79
N ALA A 505 17.42 -1.98 -11.30
CA ALA A 505 16.94 -3.20 -11.96
C ALA A 505 17.75 -3.54 -13.20
N LEU A 506 18.16 -2.54 -13.99
CA LEU A 506 19.04 -2.73 -15.14
C LEU A 506 20.39 -3.32 -14.70
N ALA A 507 21.04 -2.74 -13.68
CA ALA A 507 22.33 -3.24 -13.21
C ALA A 507 22.24 -4.66 -12.63
N VAL A 508 21.17 -4.95 -11.88
CA VAL A 508 20.88 -6.29 -11.37
C VAL A 508 20.64 -7.26 -12.53
N ALA A 509 19.83 -6.90 -13.52
CA ALA A 509 19.59 -7.73 -14.70
C ALA A 509 20.88 -8.01 -15.49
N LEU A 510 21.75 -7.01 -15.66
CA LEU A 510 23.06 -7.16 -16.29
C LEU A 510 23.97 -8.09 -15.48
N PHE A 511 23.96 -8.00 -14.15
CA PHE A 511 24.67 -8.95 -13.30
C PHE A 511 24.15 -10.39 -13.46
N TRP A 512 22.82 -10.57 -13.56
CA TRP A 512 22.20 -11.87 -13.86
C TRP A 512 22.56 -12.38 -15.25
N ALA A 513 22.57 -11.52 -16.26
CA ALA A 513 22.96 -11.86 -17.62
C ALA A 513 24.44 -12.27 -17.68
N TYR A 514 25.32 -11.53 -16.99
CA TYR A 514 26.73 -11.90 -16.84
C TYR A 514 26.88 -13.28 -16.18
N ARG A 515 26.11 -13.57 -15.13
CA ARG A 515 26.09 -14.89 -14.50
C ARG A 515 25.59 -15.96 -15.47
N ALA A 516 24.50 -15.72 -16.20
CA ALA A 516 23.97 -16.64 -17.20
C ALA A 516 25.01 -16.97 -18.27
N TRP A 517 25.74 -15.96 -18.75
CA TRP A 517 26.82 -16.11 -19.71
C TRP A 517 27.99 -16.92 -19.14
N ARG A 518 28.47 -16.57 -17.94
CA ARG A 518 29.59 -17.28 -17.27
C ARG A 518 29.28 -18.73 -16.95
N MET A 519 28.00 -19.08 -16.80
CA MET A 519 27.56 -20.44 -16.50
C MET A 519 26.94 -21.15 -17.71
N CYS A 520 27.00 -20.54 -18.90
CA CYS A 520 26.39 -21.05 -20.14
C CYS A 520 24.94 -21.53 -19.96
N SER A 521 24.15 -20.81 -19.16
CA SER A 521 22.82 -21.24 -18.74
C SER A 521 21.77 -20.20 -19.10
N ILE A 522 21.13 -20.36 -20.27
CA ILE A 522 20.04 -19.48 -20.73
C ILE A 522 18.85 -19.44 -19.76
N ALA A 523 18.64 -20.51 -18.98
CA ALA A 523 17.59 -20.55 -17.96
C ALA A 523 17.73 -19.45 -16.89
N ILE A 524 18.95 -18.96 -16.63
CA ILE A 524 19.20 -17.89 -15.66
C ILE A 524 18.94 -16.53 -16.28
N PHE A 525 19.18 -16.40 -17.59
CA PHE A 525 18.75 -15.21 -18.32
C PHE A 525 17.22 -15.10 -18.28
N PHE A 526 16.48 -16.21 -18.43
CA PHE A 526 15.03 -16.21 -18.33
C PHE A 526 14.48 -15.87 -16.94
N GLU A 527 15.29 -15.89 -15.87
CA GLU A 527 14.87 -15.38 -14.56
C GLU A 527 14.56 -13.88 -14.60
N THR A 528 15.13 -13.12 -15.55
CA THR A 528 14.92 -11.67 -15.68
C THR A 528 13.70 -11.29 -16.52
N ILE A 529 13.04 -12.25 -17.18
CA ILE A 529 11.82 -12.01 -18.00
C ILE A 529 10.79 -11.14 -17.27
N PRO A 530 10.49 -11.33 -15.97
CA PRO A 530 9.49 -10.52 -15.29
C PRO A 530 9.77 -9.01 -15.31
N LEU A 531 11.00 -8.56 -15.53
CA LEU A 531 11.31 -7.14 -15.73
C LEU A 531 10.68 -6.56 -17.00
N SER A 532 10.30 -7.39 -17.98
CA SER A 532 9.54 -6.95 -19.16
C SER A 532 8.18 -6.32 -18.79
N LEU A 533 7.63 -6.61 -17.61
CA LEU A 533 6.42 -5.95 -17.10
C LEU A 533 6.59 -4.43 -16.93
N VAL A 534 7.82 -3.91 -16.88
CA VAL A 534 8.08 -2.46 -16.89
C VAL A 534 7.68 -1.84 -18.23
N LEU A 535 7.82 -2.58 -19.33
CA LEU A 535 7.48 -2.10 -20.68
C LEU A 535 5.98 -1.86 -20.86
N LEU A 536 5.14 -2.38 -19.96
CA LEU A 536 3.72 -2.08 -19.94
C LEU A 536 3.45 -0.58 -19.70
N MET A 537 4.35 0.17 -19.04
CA MET A 537 4.25 1.64 -18.96
C MET A 537 4.43 2.28 -20.32
N THR A 538 5.47 1.88 -21.06
CA THR A 538 5.73 2.39 -22.41
C THR A 538 4.58 2.04 -23.34
N LEU A 539 4.10 0.79 -23.28
CA LEU A 539 2.99 0.31 -24.09
C LEU A 539 1.72 1.11 -23.80
N HIS A 540 1.43 1.37 -22.52
CA HIS A 540 0.32 2.23 -22.11
C HIS A 540 0.43 3.63 -22.73
N ASN A 541 1.58 4.30 -22.58
CA ASN A 541 1.79 5.66 -23.09
C ASN A 541 1.67 5.73 -24.62
N VAL A 542 2.11 4.68 -25.34
CA VAL A 542 1.95 4.58 -26.80
C VAL A 542 0.50 4.30 -27.19
N TYR A 543 -0.17 3.37 -26.50
CA TYR A 543 -1.52 2.95 -26.85
C TYR A 543 -2.57 4.02 -26.54
N PHE A 544 -2.57 4.58 -25.33
CA PHE A 544 -3.56 5.57 -24.90
C PHE A 544 -3.14 7.02 -25.20
N GLY A 545 -1.84 7.31 -25.14
CA GLY A 545 -1.28 8.65 -25.30
C GLY A 545 -0.71 8.96 -26.67
N HIS A 546 -0.57 7.94 -27.53
CA HIS A 546 0.06 8.06 -28.85
C HIS A 546 1.48 8.67 -28.81
N GLN A 547 2.19 8.52 -27.68
CA GLN A 547 3.53 9.05 -27.48
C GLN A 547 4.47 7.98 -26.93
N TRP A 548 5.69 7.93 -27.45
CA TRP A 548 6.73 7.07 -26.92
C TRP A 548 7.38 7.70 -25.69
N VAL A 549 6.90 7.32 -24.51
CA VAL A 549 7.47 7.72 -23.22
C VAL A 549 7.90 6.46 -22.47
N PRO A 550 9.21 6.23 -22.22
CA PRO A 550 9.71 4.97 -21.67
C PRO A 550 9.09 4.59 -20.32
N LEU A 551 9.04 5.52 -19.38
CA LEU A 551 8.52 5.29 -18.04
C LEU A 551 7.44 6.33 -17.73
N THR A 552 7.87 7.56 -17.42
CA THR A 552 6.98 8.67 -17.11
C THR A 552 7.51 9.99 -17.69
N GLU A 553 6.61 10.91 -18.02
CA GLU A 553 6.97 12.26 -18.47
C GLU A 553 7.55 13.11 -17.32
N GLY A 554 7.33 12.70 -16.07
CA GLY A 554 7.90 13.36 -14.89
C GLY A 554 9.43 13.47 -14.91
N ALA A 555 10.13 12.58 -15.64
CA ALA A 555 11.58 12.65 -15.79
C ALA A 555 12.08 13.80 -16.68
N THR A 556 11.23 14.36 -17.54
CA THR A 556 11.60 15.44 -18.47
C THR A 556 11.20 16.83 -17.96
N LEU A 557 10.42 16.90 -16.87
CA LEU A 557 10.03 18.18 -16.26
C LEU A 557 11.22 18.89 -15.60
N SER A 558 11.37 20.18 -15.90
CA SER A 558 12.41 21.04 -15.31
C SER A 558 12.34 21.12 -13.78
N ASP A 559 11.14 21.00 -13.21
CA ASP A 559 10.94 21.03 -11.76
C ASP A 559 11.53 19.80 -11.06
N ASN A 560 11.64 18.68 -11.78
CA ASN A 560 12.23 17.44 -11.28
C ASN A 560 13.72 17.36 -11.62
N LEU A 561 14.11 17.73 -12.85
CA LEU A 561 15.50 17.73 -13.32
C LEU A 561 16.22 19.03 -12.91
N ARG A 562 16.65 19.09 -11.65
CA ARG A 562 17.28 20.28 -11.05
C ARG A 562 18.69 20.56 -11.57
N MET A 563 19.44 19.50 -11.88
CA MET A 563 20.83 19.61 -12.32
C MET A 563 21.09 18.68 -13.51
N PRO A 564 20.84 19.10 -14.76
CA PRO A 564 21.09 18.26 -15.91
C PRO A 564 22.59 17.92 -16.04
N PRO A 565 22.96 16.79 -16.69
CA PRO A 565 24.37 16.43 -16.89
C PRO A 565 25.23 17.52 -17.54
N SER A 566 24.64 18.32 -18.43
CA SER A 566 25.32 19.45 -19.08
C SER A 566 25.77 20.53 -18.08
N SER A 567 25.07 20.72 -16.97
CA SER A 567 25.47 21.66 -15.92
C SER A 567 26.72 21.20 -15.18
N TYR A 568 26.89 19.89 -14.96
CA TYR A 568 28.12 19.34 -14.39
C TYR A 568 29.32 19.58 -15.30
N TRP A 569 29.15 19.39 -16.60
CA TRP A 569 30.21 19.66 -17.56
C TRP A 569 30.63 21.13 -17.57
N LYS A 570 29.65 22.05 -17.54
CA LYS A 570 29.92 23.50 -17.45
C LYS A 570 30.66 23.86 -16.16
N ALA A 571 30.26 23.29 -15.02
CA ALA A 571 30.97 23.48 -13.76
C ALA A 571 32.42 22.99 -13.82
N VAL A 572 32.70 21.85 -14.48
CA VAL A 572 34.08 21.37 -14.69
C VAL A 572 34.87 22.36 -15.55
N VAL A 573 34.30 22.90 -16.62
CA VAL A 573 34.94 23.90 -17.48
C VAL A 573 35.26 25.19 -16.68
N GLU A 574 34.32 25.69 -15.88
CA GLU A 574 34.55 26.84 -14.99
C GLU A 574 35.71 26.60 -14.01
N LEU A 575 35.74 25.42 -13.37
CA LEU A 575 36.80 25.05 -12.44
C LEU A 575 38.15 24.88 -13.13
N MET A 576 38.19 24.28 -14.32
CA MET A 576 39.42 24.13 -15.11
C MET A 576 39.97 25.48 -15.59
N ASN A 577 39.10 26.45 -15.84
CA ASN A 577 39.48 27.82 -16.18
C ASN A 577 39.82 28.67 -14.95
N PHE A 578 39.80 28.10 -13.73
CA PHE A 578 39.98 28.81 -12.46
C PHE A 578 39.04 30.02 -12.28
N ALA A 579 37.86 29.96 -12.89
CA ALA A 579 36.84 31.00 -12.85
C ALA A 579 35.49 30.37 -12.43
N PRO A 580 35.36 29.94 -11.15
CA PRO A 580 34.11 29.38 -10.66
C PRO A 580 33.01 30.44 -10.72
N ASP A 581 31.89 30.11 -11.35
CA ASP A 581 30.74 30.99 -11.50
C ASP A 581 29.46 30.26 -11.03
N ASP A 582 28.33 30.54 -11.67
CA ASP A 582 27.02 30.02 -11.33
C ASP A 582 26.93 28.48 -11.37
N TYR A 583 27.53 27.81 -12.38
CA TYR A 583 27.41 26.34 -12.47
C TYR A 583 28.23 25.62 -11.40
N ALA A 584 29.47 26.03 -11.16
CA ALA A 584 30.30 25.48 -10.09
C ALA A 584 29.65 25.67 -8.71
N THR A 585 29.14 26.86 -8.43
CA THR A 585 28.45 27.18 -7.17
C THR A 585 27.20 26.33 -6.99
N LYS A 586 26.37 26.19 -8.04
CA LYS A 586 25.17 25.36 -8.01
C LYS A 586 25.49 23.89 -7.78
N VAL A 587 26.51 23.34 -8.44
CA VAL A 587 26.93 21.94 -8.26
C VAL A 587 27.46 21.70 -6.84
N ILE A 588 28.29 22.59 -6.32
CA ILE A 588 28.83 22.47 -4.95
C ILE A 588 27.70 22.56 -3.92
N SER A 589 26.82 23.56 -4.02
CA SER A 589 25.67 23.71 -3.14
C SER A 589 24.75 22.48 -3.19
N ARG A 590 24.57 21.92 -4.39
CA ARG A 590 23.80 20.70 -4.59
C ARG A 590 24.41 19.49 -3.90
N LEU A 591 25.72 19.25 -4.08
CA LEU A 591 26.41 18.14 -3.43
C LEU A 591 26.46 18.30 -1.90
N ALA A 592 26.71 19.53 -1.43
CA ALA A 592 26.75 19.85 0.00
C ALA A 592 25.38 19.63 0.66
N SER A 593 24.30 20.14 0.07
CA SER A 593 22.93 19.96 0.57
C SER A 593 22.47 18.50 0.54
N TRP A 594 23.01 17.70 -0.37
CA TRP A 594 22.70 16.28 -0.43
C TRP A 594 23.49 15.46 0.60
N TRP A 595 24.77 15.74 0.82
CA TRP A 595 25.65 14.93 1.69
C TRP A 595 25.62 15.30 3.18
N LEU A 596 25.36 16.55 3.52
CA LEU A 596 25.42 17.03 4.92
C LEU A 596 24.07 16.96 5.63
N PRO A 597 24.04 16.69 6.96
CA PRO A 597 25.20 16.45 7.83
C PRO A 597 25.73 15.01 7.85
N GLY A 598 25.02 14.01 7.29
CA GLY A 598 25.38 12.59 7.46
C GLY A 598 25.10 11.65 6.30
N ARG A 599 24.50 12.13 5.21
CA ARG A 599 24.14 11.30 4.05
C ARG A 599 25.35 10.81 3.24
N TRP A 600 26.50 11.45 3.40
CA TRP A 600 27.75 10.96 2.81
C TRP A 600 28.06 9.52 3.24
N LEU A 601 27.72 9.11 4.46
CA LEU A 601 27.88 7.72 4.93
C LEU A 601 27.08 6.74 4.08
N TYR A 602 25.86 7.12 3.67
CA TYR A 602 24.98 6.30 2.85
C TYR A 602 25.45 6.16 1.40
N PHE A 603 26.45 6.95 0.98
CA PHE A 603 27.11 6.83 -0.32
C PHE A 603 28.45 6.11 -0.20
N PHE A 604 29.34 6.58 0.68
CA PHE A 604 30.71 6.09 0.76
C PHE A 604 30.83 4.71 1.41
N VAL A 605 29.95 4.33 2.35
CA VAL A 605 30.00 2.99 2.94
C VAL A 605 29.57 1.91 1.93
N PRO A 606 28.45 2.06 1.18
CA PRO A 606 28.16 1.14 0.08
C PRO A 606 29.25 1.10 -0.99
N LEU A 607 29.86 2.24 -1.33
CA LEU A 607 31.00 2.28 -2.25
C LEU A 607 32.18 1.46 -1.71
N TYR A 608 32.53 1.64 -0.44
CA TYR A 608 33.56 0.85 0.23
C TYR A 608 33.24 -0.64 0.21
N ILE A 609 31.98 -1.03 0.45
CA ILE A 609 31.53 -2.43 0.35
C ILE A 609 31.75 -2.97 -1.07
N VAL A 610 31.35 -2.23 -2.10
CA VAL A 610 31.50 -2.63 -3.51
C VAL A 610 32.98 -2.83 -3.87
N ILE A 611 33.86 -1.92 -3.44
CA ILE A 611 35.30 -1.97 -3.71
C ILE A 611 35.97 -3.12 -2.95
N THR A 612 35.69 -3.27 -1.65
CA THR A 612 36.43 -4.20 -0.79
C THR A 612 35.93 -5.63 -0.81
N GLN A 613 34.62 -5.83 -0.98
CA GLN A 613 34.04 -7.17 -0.93
C GLN A 613 34.17 -7.90 -2.27
N GLY A 614 34.04 -7.18 -3.39
CA GLY A 614 34.12 -7.74 -4.75
C GLY A 614 33.42 -9.09 -4.87
N LYS A 615 34.11 -10.10 -5.43
CA LYS A 615 33.61 -11.47 -5.57
C LYS A 615 33.61 -12.30 -4.28
N ARG A 616 34.20 -11.81 -3.17
CA ARG A 616 34.36 -12.59 -1.92
C ARG A 616 33.03 -12.81 -1.22
N CYS A 617 32.15 -11.81 -1.23
CA CYS A 617 30.82 -11.91 -0.65
C CYS A 617 29.79 -11.31 -1.60
N ILE A 618 29.39 -12.09 -2.61
CA ILE A 618 28.57 -11.58 -3.71
C ILE A 618 27.24 -10.97 -3.25
N ARG A 619 26.63 -11.52 -2.19
CA ARG A 619 25.39 -11.00 -1.60
C ARG A 619 25.57 -9.58 -1.05
N LEU A 620 26.63 -9.37 -0.27
CA LEU A 620 26.94 -8.07 0.32
C LEU A 620 27.41 -7.06 -0.74
N TRP A 621 28.18 -7.52 -1.73
CA TRP A 621 28.58 -6.71 -2.87
C TRP A 621 27.37 -6.21 -3.67
N LEU A 622 26.42 -7.11 -3.97
CA LEU A 622 25.21 -6.75 -4.70
C LEU A 622 24.35 -5.76 -3.90
N LEU A 623 24.21 -5.97 -2.58
CA LEU A 623 23.52 -5.01 -1.71
C LEU A 623 24.18 -3.63 -1.78
N GLY A 624 25.51 -3.55 -1.64
CA GLY A 624 26.25 -2.29 -1.76
C GLY A 624 26.08 -1.62 -3.11
N LEU A 625 26.11 -2.38 -4.21
CA LEU A 625 25.91 -1.87 -5.56
C LEU A 625 24.51 -1.28 -5.75
N VAL A 626 23.48 -2.01 -5.30
CA VAL A 626 22.09 -1.56 -5.35
C VAL A 626 21.91 -0.26 -4.58
N THR A 627 22.43 -0.19 -3.36
CA THR A 627 22.37 1.03 -2.55
C THR A 627 23.05 2.22 -3.23
N LEU A 628 24.23 2.01 -3.83
CA LEU A 628 24.95 3.06 -4.57
C LEU A 628 24.14 3.56 -5.77
N LEU A 629 23.52 2.64 -6.52
CA LEU A 629 22.73 3.00 -7.71
C LEU A 629 21.42 3.70 -7.36
N LEU A 630 20.82 3.45 -6.20
CA LEU A 630 19.68 4.23 -5.71
C LEU A 630 20.05 5.69 -5.42
N GLN A 631 21.31 5.95 -5.07
CA GLN A 631 21.81 7.30 -4.84
C GLN A 631 22.05 8.06 -6.16
N ALA A 632 22.29 7.36 -7.27
CA ALA A 632 22.72 7.99 -8.53
C ALA A 632 21.71 8.97 -9.17
N PRO A 633 20.39 8.72 -9.19
CA PRO A 633 19.44 9.69 -9.72
C PRO A 633 19.49 11.05 -9.01
N HIS A 634 19.86 11.07 -7.72
CA HIS A 634 19.81 12.27 -6.90
C HIS A 634 20.88 13.32 -7.22
N PHE A 635 21.91 12.95 -7.99
CA PHE A 635 22.82 13.92 -8.61
C PHE A 635 22.05 14.87 -9.54
N PHE A 636 21.09 14.36 -10.31
CA PHE A 636 20.40 15.14 -11.35
C PHE A 636 19.01 15.61 -10.93
N TYR A 637 18.29 14.78 -10.18
CA TYR A 637 16.88 14.98 -9.82
C TYR A 637 16.70 15.39 -8.37
N VAL A 638 15.59 16.07 -8.04
CA VAL A 638 15.22 16.52 -6.68
C VAL A 638 15.61 15.53 -5.56
N THR A 639 16.27 16.07 -4.52
CA THR A 639 16.85 15.34 -3.37
C THR A 639 16.00 15.50 -2.11
N ASP A 640 14.71 15.73 -2.27
CA ASP A 640 13.83 15.92 -1.14
C ASP A 640 13.69 14.64 -0.30
N GLY A 641 13.14 14.83 0.90
CA GLY A 641 13.16 13.81 1.93
C GLY A 641 12.48 12.49 1.55
N ARG A 642 11.44 12.50 0.70
CA ARG A 642 10.71 11.28 0.34
C ARG A 642 11.36 10.56 -0.84
N HIS A 643 11.87 11.30 -1.83
CA HIS A 643 12.46 10.69 -3.03
C HIS A 643 13.73 9.89 -2.76
N THR A 644 14.44 10.22 -1.67
CA THR A 644 15.67 9.55 -1.22
C THR A 644 15.43 8.38 -0.28
N MET A 645 14.18 8.10 0.09
CA MET A 645 13.82 7.16 1.16
C MET A 645 14.40 5.75 0.99
N ALA A 646 14.33 5.17 -0.21
CA ALA A 646 14.87 3.83 -0.45
C ALA A 646 16.40 3.79 -0.37
N ALA A 647 17.05 4.85 -0.87
CA ALA A 647 18.49 5.00 -0.85
C ALA A 647 19.02 5.21 0.57
N ASP A 648 18.34 6.03 1.38
CA ASP A 648 18.66 6.28 2.79
C ASP A 648 18.45 5.00 3.63
N PHE A 649 17.36 4.26 3.42
CA PHE A 649 17.05 3.05 4.18
C PHE A 649 18.09 1.94 3.93
N LEU A 650 18.39 1.62 2.67
CA LEU A 650 19.41 0.64 2.34
C LEU A 650 20.83 1.14 2.64
N GLY A 651 21.06 2.45 2.58
CA GLY A 651 22.27 3.10 3.07
C GLY A 651 22.54 2.77 4.53
N LEU A 652 21.52 2.93 5.37
CA LEU A 652 21.61 2.60 6.79
C LEU A 652 21.83 1.10 7.03
N VAL A 653 21.17 0.21 6.27
CA VAL A 653 21.42 -1.24 6.32
C VAL A 653 22.89 -1.54 6.04
N CYS A 654 23.46 -0.97 4.97
CA CYS A 654 24.88 -1.13 4.63
C CYS A 654 25.81 -0.61 5.73
N VAL A 655 25.51 0.56 6.31
CA VAL A 655 26.28 1.14 7.42
C VAL A 655 26.28 0.21 8.63
N THR A 656 25.13 -0.29 9.07
CA THR A 656 25.08 -1.20 10.22
C THR A 656 25.86 -2.49 9.96
N ILE A 657 25.72 -3.10 8.78
CA ILE A 657 26.46 -4.32 8.43
C ILE A 657 27.99 -4.06 8.43
N ALA A 658 28.43 -2.93 7.88
CA ALA A 658 29.84 -2.57 7.85
C ALA A 658 30.42 -2.39 9.25
N ILE A 659 29.71 -1.70 10.15
CA ILE A 659 30.13 -1.50 11.55
C ILE A 659 30.30 -2.84 12.27
N VAL A 660 29.33 -3.74 12.12
CA VAL A 660 29.36 -5.06 12.76
C VAL A 660 30.55 -5.88 12.28
N LYS A 661 30.84 -5.82 10.98
CA LYS A 661 32.01 -6.48 10.40
C LYS A 661 33.32 -5.94 10.96
N LEU A 662 33.47 -4.62 11.05
CA LEU A 662 34.66 -3.98 11.62
C LEU A 662 34.89 -4.35 13.09
N ILE A 663 33.83 -4.35 13.90
CA ILE A 663 33.92 -4.76 15.32
C ILE A 663 34.36 -6.22 15.43
N SER A 664 33.80 -7.09 14.59
CA SER A 664 34.12 -8.51 14.63
C SER A 664 35.56 -8.81 14.18
N GLU A 665 36.04 -8.11 13.16
CA GLU A 665 37.44 -8.19 12.71
C GLU A 665 38.40 -7.71 13.81
N SER A 666 38.06 -6.61 14.51
CA SER A 666 38.86 -6.09 15.64
C SER A 666 38.98 -7.09 16.80
N GLN A 667 37.89 -7.77 17.17
CA GLN A 667 37.89 -8.77 18.25
C GLN A 667 38.70 -10.03 17.89
N SER A 668 38.70 -10.43 16.61
CA SER A 668 39.49 -11.59 16.15
C SER A 668 41.00 -11.34 16.08
N GLY A 669 41.42 -10.07 16.00
CA GLY A 669 42.84 -9.70 15.90
C GLY A 669 43.66 -9.80 17.19
N HIS A 670 43.01 -9.94 18.35
CA HIS A 670 43.69 -10.00 19.66
C HIS A 670 43.89 -11.42 20.22
N GLY A 671 43.45 -12.46 19.50
CA GLY A 671 43.70 -13.86 19.83
C GLY A 671 44.59 -14.53 18.79
N VAL A 672 45.86 -14.75 19.11
CA VAL A 672 46.78 -15.55 18.28
C VAL A 672 46.35 -17.01 18.33
N THR A 673 45.39 -17.39 17.50
CA THR A 673 45.24 -18.73 16.93
C THR A 673 44.57 -18.55 15.58
N LYS A 674 45.30 -18.89 14.51
CA LYS A 674 44.80 -18.94 13.13
C LYS A 674 43.70 -20.00 13.01
N MET A 675 42.49 -19.71 13.47
CA MET A 675 41.30 -20.31 12.87
C MET A 675 41.06 -19.64 11.52
N ASN A 676 40.71 -20.44 10.53
CA ASN A 676 40.60 -20.06 9.13
C ASN A 676 39.32 -19.23 8.86
N THR A 677 39.16 -18.10 9.57
CA THR A 677 37.97 -17.24 9.58
C THR A 677 37.73 -16.47 8.27
N ARG A 678 38.60 -16.63 7.25
CA ARG A 678 38.47 -15.97 5.95
C ARG A 678 37.30 -16.48 5.09
N THR A 679 36.68 -17.60 5.45
CA THR A 679 35.53 -18.18 4.73
C THR A 679 34.19 -18.11 5.49
N ASP A 680 34.20 -17.81 6.78
CA ASP A 680 33.02 -18.02 7.64
C ASP A 680 31.98 -16.89 7.56
N TYR A 681 32.36 -15.66 7.21
CA TYR A 681 31.40 -14.55 7.12
C TYR A 681 30.50 -14.58 5.88
N CYS A 682 30.73 -15.47 4.93
CA CYS A 682 29.87 -15.63 3.75
C CYS A 682 29.22 -17.02 3.66
N ILE A 683 29.48 -17.91 4.61
CA ILE A 683 28.85 -19.22 4.71
C ILE A 683 28.07 -19.27 6.03
N SER A 684 26.77 -18.95 5.95
CA SER A 684 25.83 -19.38 6.99
C SER A 684 25.65 -20.89 6.87
N SER A 685 26.61 -21.67 7.39
CA SER A 685 26.43 -23.11 7.57
C SER A 685 26.00 -23.36 9.01
N THR A 686 24.69 -23.48 9.20
CA THR A 686 24.13 -24.25 10.31
C THR A 686 24.28 -25.72 9.92
N ILE A 687 25.47 -26.29 10.12
CA ILE A 687 25.65 -27.74 10.11
C ILE A 687 26.23 -28.11 11.47
N SER A 688 25.33 -28.47 12.40
CA SER A 688 25.70 -29.26 13.57
C SER A 688 26.15 -30.63 13.07
N ARG A 689 27.46 -30.82 12.88
CA ARG A 689 28.04 -32.16 12.79
C ARG A 689 28.09 -32.72 14.20
N GLU A 690 27.09 -33.52 14.55
CA GLU A 690 27.29 -34.58 15.54
C GLU A 690 28.34 -35.54 14.97
N THR A 691 29.53 -35.52 15.53
CA THR A 691 30.54 -36.55 15.31
C THR A 691 30.05 -37.85 15.94
N PRO A 692 29.99 -38.98 15.21
CA PRO A 692 29.87 -40.27 15.85
C PRO A 692 31.20 -40.54 16.56
N ILE A 693 31.14 -40.71 17.88
CA ILE A 693 32.24 -41.25 18.66
C ILE A 693 32.35 -42.73 18.27
N GLU A 694 33.35 -43.07 17.46
CA GLU A 694 33.83 -44.43 17.34
C GLU A 694 34.50 -44.82 18.66
N GLY A 695 33.85 -45.69 19.42
CA GLY A 695 34.43 -46.41 20.56
C GLY A 695 34.87 -47.81 20.13
N ARG A 696 36.05 -48.20 20.61
CA ARG A 696 36.65 -49.54 20.53
C ARG A 696 35.73 -50.65 21.02
#